data_AF-A0A3B0KH98-F1
#
_entry.id   AF-A0A3B0KH98-F1
#
_cell.length_a   1.000
_cell.length_b   1.000
_cell.length_c   1.000
_cell.angle_alpha   90.00
_cell.angle_beta   90.00
_cell.angle_gamma   90.00
#
_symmetry.space_group_name_H-M   'P 1'
#
loop_
_entity.id
_entity.type
_entity.pdbx_description
1 polymer ?
#
loop_
_entity_poly.entity_id
_entity_poly.type
_entity_poly.pdbx_seq_one_letter_code
_entity_poly.pdbx_strand_id
1 'polypeptide(L)'
;MWRKATNLVVEAPAAPSSTPAAWRKTRRQGQTGATATISRARMSTAQGLSITWSQLEVVVAVAMLLNCLVCQAARRAPPEPYYGRYIGDFTNFAHGIKGHIYAVDESTMFVKSFAYDGTGPDAFFWVGKTPRPSPDGYIIPYPEEYTGVDPPILQAHNKTDIILRLPMGKRIKDIRWLSVWCRRFTVDFGEVFIPPNLDIPKPRVLPEFKRLAHGLRSSNISVLDAKTFYIPNLHYDGAGPDAYFWVGNGSEPNIMGIKVPNEVGSLEPLRGYQGEDIEIQLPGSLTVYDIDWLAVWCVEYRHNFGHVYIPRDMDVPPALGQTKITPPWWYSPTTTTPRPVYSNCREILPNKLQVKWELQGEYLQIELFGRITEDQYMAFGLSGANGRAQMSQSDVVVAFYDTNARVFRAEDYFISDLSQCDGQRGACPDERIGARNDVHVLSGDRKNGVTSIRYKRLLQTNEVIYDAAIPIDREVSVIAAIGPLNARKEANAHSHTASDHNQEDIRINFSARNDHSCKSSLYEVKDESGPRPWPTRKIEGVRKFRASIGPTGGKRGYTAITGVPSWGIAWYVNDLLIPEITVERGLNYEFVIEGGSDPAQPARYHPFYITDSPEGGLGQKMGLEARKQKAYAGVEYDEDGNAIPTAAGRYCEWEHLTVDRSAEIESFEEYVKTLVFKCEDGEPGYLNWTVPMNAPDQLYYQCFTHNNLGWKINVVDMGASGGSVVSRGLLVYIISTVLSLVATRLLGTGHVLA
;
A
#
# COMPACT_ATOMS: atom_id res chain seq x y z
N MET A 1 68.85 -31.60 14.43
CA MET A 1 69.94 -30.61 14.35
C MET A 1 69.33 -29.25 14.68
N TRP A 2 69.75 -28.60 15.77
CA TRP A 2 70.54 -27.34 15.76
C TRP A 2 69.85 -26.15 15.04
N ARG A 3 69.68 -24.96 15.65
CA ARG A 3 70.03 -24.51 17.02
C ARG A 3 69.46 -23.10 17.28
N LYS A 4 68.96 -22.84 18.51
CA LYS A 4 69.04 -21.56 19.28
C LYS A 4 68.42 -20.28 18.64
N ALA A 5 68.03 -19.21 19.33
CA ALA A 5 68.11 -18.74 20.73
C ALA A 5 67.08 -17.57 20.87
N THR A 6 66.73 -16.93 22.01
CA THR A 6 66.79 -17.06 23.50
C THR A 6 66.05 -15.80 24.04
N ASN A 7 65.42 -15.70 25.22
CA ASN A 7 65.19 -16.58 26.37
C ASN A 7 64.18 -15.88 27.34
N LEU A 8 63.35 -16.64 28.08
CA LEU A 8 62.99 -16.47 29.52
C LEU A 8 62.32 -15.13 30.01
N VAL A 9 61.44 -15.05 31.02
CA VAL A 9 60.73 -16.03 31.88
C VAL A 9 59.58 -15.35 32.69
N VAL A 10 58.50 -16.10 32.92
CA VAL A 10 57.55 -16.15 34.09
C VAL A 10 56.95 -14.87 34.71
N GLU A 11 55.61 -14.80 34.59
CA GLU A 11 54.52 -14.51 35.55
C GLU A 11 54.61 -13.48 36.71
N ALA A 12 53.53 -12.69 36.79
CA ALA A 12 52.89 -12.11 37.99
C ALA A 12 53.65 -11.00 38.79
N PRO A 13 52.98 -10.31 39.73
CA PRO A 13 51.66 -9.65 39.67
C PRO A 13 51.80 -8.12 39.93
N ALA A 14 50.71 -7.44 40.31
CA ALA A 14 50.68 -5.99 40.51
C ALA A 14 51.34 -5.47 41.81
N ALA A 15 52.10 -4.37 41.69
CA ALA A 15 52.58 -3.43 42.73
C ALA A 15 53.57 -4.00 43.80
N PRO A 16 54.58 -3.23 44.28
CA PRO A 16 54.36 -2.07 45.18
C PRO A 16 55.40 -0.90 45.10
N SER A 17 55.17 0.16 45.90
CA SER A 17 56.16 1.07 46.58
C SER A 17 57.36 1.69 45.81
N SER A 18 57.79 2.95 45.98
CA SER A 18 57.44 4.03 46.93
C SER A 18 58.21 5.34 46.64
N THR A 19 57.56 6.52 46.79
CA THR A 19 58.13 7.85 47.17
C THR A 19 59.23 8.50 46.29
N PRO A 20 59.48 9.83 46.33
CA PRO A 20 59.04 10.91 47.25
C PRO A 20 57.88 11.77 46.68
N ALA A 21 56.94 12.32 47.46
CA ALA A 21 56.98 13.19 48.64
C ALA A 21 57.03 14.71 48.33
N ALA A 22 56.11 15.44 48.99
CA ALA A 22 55.92 16.91 49.05
C ALA A 22 55.58 17.66 47.74
N TRP A 23 54.35 18.15 47.54
CA TRP A 23 53.69 19.33 48.17
C TRP A 23 54.48 20.65 48.09
N ARG A 24 53.96 21.61 47.29
CA ARG A 24 53.66 23.03 47.63
C ARG A 24 53.46 23.87 46.33
N LYS A 25 52.36 24.60 46.07
CA LYS A 25 51.87 25.83 46.73
C LYS A 25 53.05 26.76 47.12
N THR A 26 53.33 27.89 46.47
CA THR A 26 52.50 29.11 46.43
C THR A 26 53.31 30.27 45.84
N ARG A 27 52.62 31.30 45.32
CA ARG A 27 52.85 32.76 45.58
C ARG A 27 54.29 33.23 45.85
N ARG A 28 54.83 34.09 44.98
CA ARG A 28 55.72 35.25 45.30
C ARG A 28 55.79 36.16 44.06
N GLN A 29 55.33 37.42 44.05
CA GLN A 29 55.71 38.65 44.79
C GLN A 29 57.09 39.22 44.44
N GLY A 30 57.10 40.55 44.21
CA GLY A 30 58.18 41.38 43.67
C GLY A 30 57.63 42.16 42.46
N GLN A 31 57.22 43.45 42.51
CA GLN A 31 57.75 44.61 43.24
C GLN A 31 59.27 44.77 42.99
N THR A 32 59.80 45.87 42.44
CA THR A 32 59.28 47.22 42.11
C THR A 32 60.03 47.80 40.89
N GLY A 33 59.57 48.90 40.28
CA GLY A 33 60.43 49.66 39.37
C GLY A 33 59.77 50.69 38.45
N ALA A 34 60.15 51.95 38.62
CA ALA A 34 60.16 53.04 37.62
C ALA A 34 58.83 53.68 37.13
N THR A 35 58.45 54.73 37.86
CA THR A 35 58.23 56.11 37.36
C THR A 35 57.31 56.37 36.16
N ALA A 36 56.25 57.15 36.41
CA ALA A 36 55.49 57.83 35.36
C ALA A 36 56.29 58.97 34.71
N THR A 37 56.13 59.17 33.40
CA THR A 37 56.31 60.49 32.78
C THR A 37 55.17 60.80 31.83
N ILE A 38 54.58 61.97 32.06
CA ILE A 38 53.35 62.49 31.48
C ILE A 38 53.55 62.88 29.99
N SER A 39 52.57 62.57 29.14
CA SER A 39 52.08 63.54 28.16
C SER A 39 50.59 63.33 27.86
N ARG A 40 49.87 64.44 27.66
CA ARG A 40 48.40 64.50 27.59
C ARG A 40 47.90 64.23 26.17
N ALA A 41 46.82 63.47 26.05
CA ALA A 41 45.77 63.72 25.07
C ALA A 41 44.43 63.87 25.82
N ARG A 42 43.63 64.88 25.49
CA ARG A 42 42.41 65.24 26.25
C ARG A 42 41.26 64.27 25.96
N MET A 43 40.55 63.88 27.02
CA MET A 43 39.17 63.41 26.93
C MET A 43 38.26 64.51 26.35
N SER A 44 37.25 64.14 25.57
CA SER A 44 35.93 64.77 25.65
C SER A 44 35.00 63.82 26.39
N THR A 45 34.40 64.30 27.47
CA THR A 45 33.41 63.57 28.27
C THR A 45 32.05 63.63 27.61
N ALA A 46 31.37 62.49 27.50
CA ALA A 46 29.91 62.41 27.49
C ALA A 46 29.48 61.48 28.64
N GLN A 47 28.43 61.86 29.35
CA GLN A 47 28.09 61.29 30.66
C GLN A 47 27.39 59.92 30.51
N GLY A 48 27.74 58.96 31.37
CA GLY A 48 26.95 57.74 31.52
C GLY A 48 25.65 58.03 32.28
N LEU A 49 24.52 57.51 31.79
CA LEU A 49 23.28 57.50 32.56
C LEU A 49 23.43 56.56 33.76
N SER A 50 23.27 57.09 34.97
CA SER A 50 23.09 56.29 36.17
C SER A 50 21.65 55.77 36.23
N ILE A 51 21.45 54.52 35.82
CA ILE A 51 20.15 53.84 35.93
C ILE A 51 19.83 53.64 37.42
N THR A 52 18.74 54.24 37.90
CA THR A 52 18.26 54.06 39.28
C THR A 52 17.60 52.69 39.45
N TRP A 53 17.53 52.17 40.68
CA TRP A 53 16.84 50.90 40.96
C TRP A 53 15.38 50.88 40.46
N SER A 54 14.68 52.01 40.54
CA SER A 54 13.34 52.19 39.95
C SER A 54 13.31 52.06 38.42
N GLN A 55 14.35 52.49 37.71
CA GLN A 55 14.45 52.27 36.26
C GLN A 55 14.80 50.81 35.95
N LEU A 56 15.54 50.11 36.82
CA LEU A 56 15.76 48.68 36.67
C LEU A 56 14.45 47.88 36.83
N GLU A 57 13.62 48.22 37.82
CA GLU A 57 12.30 47.61 37.99
C GLU A 57 11.36 47.90 36.81
N VAL A 58 11.36 49.12 36.28
CA VAL A 58 10.59 49.45 35.05
C VAL A 58 11.10 48.67 33.85
N VAL A 59 12.43 48.52 33.66
CA VAL A 59 12.99 47.71 32.57
C VAL A 59 12.67 46.23 32.74
N VAL A 60 12.68 45.68 33.96
CA VAL A 60 12.27 44.30 34.24
C VAL A 60 10.76 44.11 34.02
N ALA A 61 9.92 45.04 34.46
CA ALA A 61 8.48 45.01 34.23
C ALA A 61 8.13 45.13 32.73
N VAL A 62 8.82 46.02 32.00
CA VAL A 62 8.67 46.17 30.55
C VAL A 62 9.21 44.94 29.81
N ALA A 63 10.29 44.30 30.26
CA ALA A 63 10.79 43.05 29.71
C ALA A 63 9.85 41.86 30.01
N MET A 64 9.21 41.82 31.18
CA MET A 64 8.16 40.84 31.50
C MET A 64 6.88 41.09 30.69
N LEU A 65 6.48 42.35 30.48
CA LEU A 65 5.36 42.72 29.60
C LEU A 65 5.66 42.39 28.13
N LEU A 66 6.87 42.65 27.64
CA LEU A 66 7.30 42.26 26.29
C LEU A 66 7.37 40.73 26.15
N ASN A 67 7.89 39.99 27.13
CA ASN A 67 7.82 38.53 27.11
C ASN A 67 6.37 38.02 27.20
N CYS A 68 5.47 38.68 27.94
CA CYS A 68 4.04 38.32 27.94
C CYS A 68 3.37 38.61 26.59
N LEU A 69 3.70 39.72 25.93
CA LEU A 69 3.20 40.08 24.59
C LEU A 69 3.75 39.15 23.51
N VAL A 70 5.02 38.75 23.59
CA VAL A 70 5.62 37.73 22.69
C VAL A 70 5.01 36.34 22.95
N CYS A 71 4.75 35.96 24.21
CA CYS A 71 4.07 34.70 24.54
C CYS A 71 2.59 34.65 24.12
N GLN A 72 1.92 35.78 23.89
CA GLN A 72 0.57 35.82 23.33
C GLN A 72 0.56 35.69 21.79
N ALA A 73 1.71 35.81 21.13
CA ALA A 73 1.83 35.85 19.67
C ALA A 73 2.48 34.59 19.04
N ALA A 74 2.26 33.39 19.60
CA ALA A 74 2.53 32.11 18.92
C ALA A 74 1.92 30.87 19.61
N ARG A 75 0.59 30.77 19.73
CA ARG A 75 -0.07 29.45 19.86
C ARG A 75 -0.93 29.21 18.63
N ARG A 76 -0.39 28.39 17.73
CA ARG A 76 -0.97 28.05 16.43
C ARG A 76 -2.15 27.09 16.56
N ALA A 77 -2.09 26.19 17.54
CA ALA A 77 -3.13 25.22 17.86
C ALA A 77 -3.84 25.56 19.19
N PRO A 78 -5.11 25.17 19.35
CA PRO A 78 -5.76 25.09 20.66
C PRO A 78 -4.96 24.19 21.63
N PRO A 79 -5.10 24.37 22.96
CA PRO A 79 -4.47 23.47 23.92
C PRO A 79 -5.08 22.06 23.84
N GLU A 80 -4.26 21.06 23.53
CA GLU A 80 -4.69 19.65 23.50
C GLU A 80 -4.96 19.10 24.92
N PRO A 81 -5.95 18.20 25.09
CA PRO A 81 -6.89 17.71 24.08
C PRO A 81 -7.96 18.75 23.68
N TYR A 82 -8.10 19.03 22.38
CA TYR A 82 -9.05 20.03 21.87
C TYR A 82 -10.47 19.48 21.72
N TYR A 83 -11.43 20.06 22.44
CA TYR A 83 -12.85 19.68 22.41
C TYR A 83 -13.78 20.77 21.86
N GLY A 84 -13.23 21.82 21.23
CA GLY A 84 -14.00 22.99 20.80
C GLY A 84 -14.05 24.09 21.86
N ARG A 85 -14.98 25.04 21.71
CA ARG A 85 -15.11 26.21 22.60
C ARG A 85 -15.82 25.84 23.89
N TYR A 86 -15.14 25.93 25.03
CA TYR A 86 -15.75 25.70 26.35
C TYR A 86 -16.96 26.62 26.60
N ILE A 87 -18.07 26.02 27.03
CA ILE A 87 -19.34 26.68 27.40
C ILE A 87 -19.39 26.89 28.91
N GLY A 88 -19.17 25.83 29.69
CA GLY A 88 -19.35 25.81 31.14
C GLY A 88 -19.49 24.39 31.69
N ASP A 89 -19.74 24.30 33.00
CA ASP A 89 -19.99 23.04 33.71
C ASP A 89 -21.47 22.89 34.05
N PHE A 90 -21.96 21.65 34.13
CA PHE A 90 -23.28 21.39 34.70
C PHE A 90 -23.34 21.77 36.18
N THR A 91 -24.33 22.58 36.53
CA THR A 91 -24.73 22.84 37.92
C THR A 91 -25.61 21.70 38.39
N ASN A 92 -25.19 20.94 39.41
CA ASN A 92 -25.97 19.82 39.94
C ASN A 92 -27.09 20.29 40.89
N PHE A 93 -28.34 19.94 40.60
CA PHE A 93 -29.47 20.13 41.52
C PHE A 93 -29.97 18.83 42.12
N ALA A 94 -29.99 17.74 41.34
CA ALA A 94 -30.40 16.41 41.77
C ALA A 94 -29.66 15.33 40.94
N HIS A 95 -29.72 14.07 41.37
CA HIS A 95 -29.24 12.91 40.59
C HIS A 95 -27.75 12.90 40.17
N GLY A 96 -26.94 13.78 40.78
CA GLY A 96 -25.49 13.76 40.66
C GLY A 96 -24.97 14.23 39.29
N ILE A 97 -25.71 15.11 38.59
CA ILE A 97 -25.34 15.63 37.27
C ILE A 97 -23.95 16.26 37.32
N LYS A 98 -23.06 15.81 36.43
CA LYS A 98 -21.74 16.40 36.21
C LYS A 98 -21.41 16.35 34.72
N GLY A 99 -20.51 17.22 34.28
CA GLY A 99 -19.93 17.20 32.95
C GLY A 99 -19.41 18.59 32.57
N HIS A 100 -18.40 18.62 31.71
CA HIS A 100 -17.83 19.84 31.14
C HIS A 100 -18.33 19.98 29.69
N ILE A 101 -18.94 21.10 29.33
CA ILE A 101 -19.63 21.29 28.06
C ILE A 101 -18.79 22.17 27.12
N TYR A 102 -18.66 21.74 25.87
CA TYR A 102 -17.94 22.44 24.80
C TYR A 102 -18.81 22.53 23.54
N ALA A 103 -18.77 23.65 22.82
CA ALA A 103 -19.34 23.80 21.48
C ALA A 103 -18.32 23.31 20.44
N VAL A 104 -18.72 22.30 19.68
CA VAL A 104 -17.91 21.66 18.63
C VAL A 104 -18.12 22.38 17.30
N ASP A 105 -19.37 22.60 16.92
CA ASP A 105 -19.80 23.37 15.74
C ASP A 105 -21.11 24.13 16.05
N GLU A 106 -21.74 24.78 15.07
CA GLU A 106 -22.99 25.56 15.29
C GLU A 106 -24.17 24.74 15.83
N SER A 107 -24.14 23.41 15.69
CA SER A 107 -25.20 22.45 16.04
C SER A 107 -24.79 21.35 17.02
N THR A 108 -23.49 21.13 17.24
CA THR A 108 -22.97 20.00 18.03
C THR A 108 -22.29 20.47 19.32
N MET A 109 -22.64 19.86 20.44
CA MET A 109 -21.99 20.02 21.74
C MET A 109 -21.29 18.73 22.17
N PHE A 110 -20.14 18.84 22.81
CA PHE A 110 -19.46 17.73 23.47
C PHE A 110 -19.55 17.90 24.98
N VAL A 111 -19.98 16.85 25.68
CA VAL A 111 -20.07 16.79 27.14
C VAL A 111 -19.05 15.80 27.64
N LYS A 112 -17.97 16.31 28.23
CA LYS A 112 -16.88 15.50 28.78
C LYS A 112 -17.21 15.04 30.20
N SER A 113 -16.93 13.78 30.50
CA SER A 113 -17.07 13.14 31.80
C SER A 113 -18.47 13.28 32.40
N PHE A 114 -19.50 13.10 31.57
CA PHE A 114 -20.89 13.17 31.99
C PHE A 114 -21.21 12.12 33.07
N ALA A 115 -21.91 12.51 34.13
CA ALA A 115 -22.39 11.62 35.16
C ALA A 115 -23.85 11.90 35.49
N TYR A 116 -24.64 10.83 35.70
CA TYR A 116 -26.04 10.86 36.08
C TYR A 116 -26.44 9.49 36.64
N ASP A 117 -27.20 9.45 37.74
CA ASP A 117 -27.55 8.20 38.42
C ASP A 117 -28.58 7.31 37.67
N GLY A 118 -29.26 7.83 36.64
CA GLY A 118 -30.24 7.08 35.84
C GLY A 118 -31.58 6.82 36.53
N THR A 119 -31.85 7.39 37.71
CA THR A 119 -33.04 7.08 38.51
C THR A 119 -34.26 7.95 38.18
N GLY A 120 -34.10 8.98 37.35
CA GLY A 120 -35.20 9.84 36.90
C GLY A 120 -36.10 9.14 35.88
N PRO A 121 -37.45 9.12 36.09
CA PRO A 121 -38.36 8.25 35.34
C PRO A 121 -38.74 8.74 33.93
N ASP A 122 -38.32 9.93 33.51
CA ASP A 122 -38.62 10.54 32.19
C ASP A 122 -37.63 11.69 31.90
N ALA A 123 -36.33 11.41 32.08
CA ALA A 123 -35.23 12.36 31.96
C ALA A 123 -34.62 12.39 30.56
N PHE A 124 -34.28 13.59 30.06
CA PHE A 124 -33.67 13.81 28.74
C PHE A 124 -32.67 14.97 28.75
N PHE A 125 -31.79 15.01 27.75
CA PHE A 125 -31.09 16.24 27.39
C PHE A 125 -32.08 17.24 26.77
N TRP A 126 -32.13 18.44 27.32
CA TRP A 126 -33.19 19.42 27.08
C TRP A 126 -32.60 20.81 26.85
N VAL A 127 -33.06 21.53 25.84
CA VAL A 127 -32.58 22.88 25.50
C VAL A 127 -33.71 23.86 25.29
N GLY A 128 -33.50 25.14 25.56
CA GLY A 128 -34.52 26.16 25.35
C GLY A 128 -33.98 27.58 25.24
N LYS A 129 -34.90 28.51 24.98
CA LYS A 129 -34.60 29.94 24.71
C LYS A 129 -35.01 30.89 25.85
N THR A 130 -35.73 30.36 26.82
CA THR A 130 -36.21 31.05 28.02
C THR A 130 -35.03 31.46 28.93
N PRO A 131 -35.20 32.41 29.86
CA PRO A 131 -34.12 32.82 30.77
C PRO A 131 -33.63 31.74 31.75
N ARG A 132 -34.37 30.63 31.92
CA ARG A 132 -34.06 29.45 32.75
C ARG A 132 -34.74 28.20 32.15
N PRO A 133 -34.27 26.98 32.46
CA PRO A 133 -34.95 25.73 32.16
C PRO A 133 -36.44 25.76 32.47
N SER A 134 -37.23 25.24 31.54
CA SER A 134 -38.69 25.30 31.55
C SER A 134 -39.30 24.15 30.73
N PRO A 135 -40.59 23.82 30.96
CA PRO A 135 -41.32 22.86 30.12
C PRO A 135 -41.29 23.19 28.63
N ASP A 136 -41.24 24.48 28.26
CA ASP A 136 -41.19 24.99 26.88
C ASP A 136 -39.80 24.84 26.21
N GLY A 137 -39.16 23.68 26.40
CA GLY A 137 -37.89 23.31 25.76
C GLY A 137 -38.05 22.26 24.67
N TYR A 138 -36.91 21.84 24.11
CA TYR A 138 -36.79 20.86 23.05
C TYR A 138 -35.88 19.72 23.53
N ILE A 139 -36.27 18.48 23.24
CA ILE A 139 -35.41 17.32 23.49
C ILE A 139 -34.25 17.31 22.48
N ILE A 140 -33.05 17.01 22.95
CA ILE A 140 -31.95 16.51 22.12
C ILE A 140 -32.08 14.98 22.08
N PRO A 141 -32.32 14.34 20.92
CA PRO A 141 -32.30 12.89 20.80
C PRO A 141 -30.93 12.33 21.21
N TYR A 142 -30.94 11.33 22.08
CA TYR A 142 -29.75 10.61 22.52
C TYR A 142 -30.10 9.14 22.78
N PRO A 143 -29.31 8.16 22.29
CA PRO A 143 -28.14 8.28 21.43
C PRO A 143 -28.46 8.85 20.03
N GLU A 144 -27.45 9.36 19.30
CA GLU A 144 -27.63 10.06 18.01
C GLU A 144 -28.30 9.18 16.94
N GLU A 145 -28.06 7.87 16.99
CA GLU A 145 -28.58 6.89 16.02
C GLU A 145 -30.09 6.60 16.16
N TYR A 146 -30.79 7.24 17.12
CA TYR A 146 -32.21 7.00 17.35
C TYR A 146 -33.10 7.72 16.32
N THR A 147 -33.88 6.95 15.56
CA THR A 147 -34.72 7.42 14.45
C THR A 147 -36.24 7.42 14.74
N GLY A 148 -36.65 7.10 15.97
CA GLY A 148 -38.07 7.12 16.37
C GLY A 148 -38.59 8.52 16.77
N VAL A 149 -39.88 8.61 17.05
CA VAL A 149 -40.57 9.89 17.33
C VAL A 149 -40.26 10.44 18.74
N ASP A 150 -40.17 9.58 19.75
CA ASP A 150 -39.79 9.92 21.13
C ASP A 150 -38.46 9.21 21.45
N PRO A 151 -37.35 9.92 21.74
CA PRO A 151 -36.09 9.29 22.11
C PRO A 151 -36.19 8.49 23.41
N PRO A 152 -35.28 7.51 23.65
CA PRO A 152 -35.29 6.74 24.87
C PRO A 152 -34.95 7.63 26.08
N ILE A 153 -35.50 7.25 27.25
CA ILE A 153 -35.21 7.92 28.52
C ILE A 153 -33.70 7.79 28.81
N LEU A 154 -33.08 8.88 29.26
CA LEU A 154 -31.66 8.94 29.58
C LEU A 154 -31.31 7.91 30.66
N GLN A 155 -30.34 7.05 30.38
CA GLN A 155 -29.88 5.98 31.26
C GLN A 155 -28.81 6.48 32.25
N ALA A 156 -28.37 5.63 33.17
CA ALA A 156 -27.26 5.96 34.07
C ALA A 156 -25.94 6.16 33.30
N HIS A 157 -25.20 7.21 33.64
CA HIS A 157 -23.90 7.55 33.06
C HIS A 157 -22.85 7.74 34.16
N ASN A 158 -21.66 7.19 33.97
CA ASN A 158 -20.56 7.31 34.93
C ASN A 158 -19.28 7.76 34.23
N LYS A 159 -19.07 9.09 34.20
CA LYS A 159 -17.93 9.76 33.53
C LYS A 159 -17.78 9.41 32.06
N THR A 160 -18.90 9.26 31.34
CA THR A 160 -18.91 8.98 29.90
C THR A 160 -18.80 10.27 29.10
N ASP A 161 -18.02 10.27 28.03
CA ASP A 161 -17.99 11.39 27.08
C ASP A 161 -19.14 11.24 26.07
N ILE A 162 -19.86 12.33 25.79
CA ILE A 162 -21.10 12.34 25.00
C ILE A 162 -21.06 13.43 23.93
N ILE A 163 -21.45 13.09 22.70
CA ILE A 163 -21.75 14.05 21.63
C ILE A 163 -23.26 14.28 21.61
N LEU A 164 -23.68 15.55 21.64
CA LEU A 164 -25.08 15.99 21.59
C LEU A 164 -25.29 16.85 20.35
N ARG A 165 -26.13 16.38 19.43
CA ARG A 165 -26.44 17.08 18.18
C ARG A 165 -27.82 17.70 18.25
N LEU A 166 -27.90 19.01 18.06
CA LEU A 166 -29.17 19.74 18.13
C LEU A 166 -30.15 19.29 17.02
N PRO A 167 -31.47 19.24 17.29
CA PRO A 167 -32.47 18.95 16.29
C PRO A 167 -32.40 19.88 15.06
N MET A 168 -32.84 19.39 13.90
CA MET A 168 -32.78 20.11 12.63
C MET A 168 -33.32 21.55 12.74
N GLY A 169 -32.53 22.51 12.24
CA GLY A 169 -32.89 23.93 12.25
C GLY A 169 -32.70 24.66 13.59
N LYS A 170 -32.06 24.03 14.59
CA LYS A 170 -31.61 24.69 15.83
C LYS A 170 -30.08 24.85 15.81
N ARG A 171 -29.58 25.97 16.33
CA ARG A 171 -28.14 26.21 16.56
C ARG A 171 -27.88 26.54 18.03
N ILE A 172 -26.65 26.34 18.49
CA ILE A 172 -26.22 26.66 19.87
C ILE A 172 -26.44 28.15 20.18
N LYS A 173 -26.19 29.05 19.20
CA LYS A 173 -26.44 30.49 19.32
C LYS A 173 -27.92 30.87 19.47
N ASP A 174 -28.84 29.96 19.13
CA ASP A 174 -30.28 30.19 19.19
C ASP A 174 -30.92 29.68 20.49
N ILE A 175 -30.15 29.05 21.39
CA ILE A 175 -30.57 28.54 22.71
C ILE A 175 -29.84 29.28 23.84
N ARG A 176 -30.41 29.28 25.05
CA ARG A 176 -29.84 29.92 26.24
C ARG A 176 -29.27 28.96 27.27
N TRP A 177 -29.73 27.72 27.28
CA TRP A 177 -29.34 26.72 28.28
C TRP A 177 -29.45 25.30 27.72
N LEU A 178 -28.67 24.40 28.30
CA LEU A 178 -28.76 22.95 28.21
C LEU A 178 -29.00 22.42 29.63
N SER A 179 -29.96 21.50 29.78
CA SER A 179 -30.39 20.92 31.05
C SER A 179 -30.59 19.41 30.92
N VAL A 180 -30.42 18.68 32.02
CA VAL A 180 -30.95 17.33 32.20
C VAL A 180 -32.33 17.47 32.85
N TRP A 181 -33.39 17.40 32.04
CA TRP A 181 -34.75 17.75 32.45
C TRP A 181 -35.62 16.50 32.58
N CYS A 182 -36.36 16.39 33.69
CA CYS A 182 -37.39 15.37 33.88
C CYS A 182 -38.75 15.91 33.41
N ARG A 183 -39.18 15.50 32.21
CA ARG A 183 -40.44 15.95 31.60
C ARG A 183 -41.65 15.59 32.47
N ARG A 184 -41.71 14.37 33.02
CA ARG A 184 -42.79 13.89 33.89
C ARG A 184 -43.02 14.72 35.16
N PHE A 185 -41.97 15.27 35.76
CA PHE A 185 -42.08 16.07 36.99
C PHE A 185 -41.89 17.57 36.77
N THR A 186 -41.53 18.00 35.55
CA THR A 186 -41.18 19.39 35.22
C THR A 186 -40.08 19.96 36.13
N VAL A 187 -39.05 19.14 36.40
CA VAL A 187 -37.92 19.48 37.26
C VAL A 187 -36.61 19.38 36.47
N ASP A 188 -35.75 20.37 36.67
CA ASP A 188 -34.36 20.38 36.22
C ASP A 188 -33.46 19.63 37.22
N PHE A 189 -32.69 18.67 36.74
CA PHE A 189 -31.69 17.96 37.55
C PHE A 189 -30.32 18.61 37.48
N GLY A 190 -30.05 19.40 36.43
CA GLY A 190 -28.86 20.22 36.34
C GLY A 190 -28.71 20.93 35.00
N GLU A 191 -28.25 22.18 35.05
CA GLU A 191 -28.19 23.10 33.91
C GLU A 191 -26.79 23.65 33.61
N VAL A 192 -26.60 24.13 32.39
CA VAL A 192 -25.53 25.05 31.98
C VAL A 192 -26.11 26.12 31.06
N PHE A 193 -25.70 27.38 31.25
CA PHE A 193 -26.09 28.49 30.38
C PHE A 193 -25.10 28.70 29.23
N ILE A 194 -25.62 28.99 28.05
CA ILE A 194 -24.82 29.32 26.85
C ILE A 194 -24.40 30.80 26.92
N PRO A 195 -23.09 31.11 26.89
CA PRO A 195 -22.62 32.50 26.87
C PRO A 195 -23.14 33.25 25.63
N PRO A 196 -23.65 34.50 25.77
CA PRO A 196 -24.26 35.22 24.64
C PRO A 196 -23.26 35.61 23.54
N ASN A 197 -21.97 35.72 23.87
CA ASN A 197 -20.88 36.05 22.96
C ASN A 197 -19.98 34.83 22.69
N LEU A 198 -20.54 33.61 22.69
CA LEU A 198 -19.81 32.39 22.38
C LEU A 198 -19.39 32.37 20.89
N ASP A 199 -18.09 32.53 20.62
CA ASP A 199 -17.56 32.30 19.28
C ASP A 199 -17.29 30.81 19.09
N ILE A 200 -18.05 30.22 18.17
CA ILE A 200 -18.13 28.78 17.93
C ILE A 200 -17.24 28.44 16.72
N PRO A 201 -16.43 27.37 16.78
CA PRO A 201 -15.62 26.92 15.64
C PRO A 201 -16.47 26.57 14.40
N LYS A 202 -15.91 26.77 13.21
CA LYS A 202 -16.65 26.77 11.93
C LYS A 202 -15.79 26.13 10.83
N PRO A 203 -16.36 25.30 9.94
CA PRO A 203 -15.64 24.85 8.74
C PRO A 203 -15.08 26.02 7.93
N ARG A 204 -13.87 25.86 7.39
CA ARG A 204 -13.13 26.91 6.67
C ARG A 204 -12.96 26.55 5.21
N VAL A 205 -13.51 27.36 4.31
CA VAL A 205 -13.32 27.22 2.86
C VAL A 205 -11.98 27.85 2.45
N LEU A 206 -11.21 27.10 1.66
CA LEU A 206 -9.94 27.43 1.04
C LEU A 206 -10.12 27.51 -0.49
N PRO A 207 -9.17 28.13 -1.23
CA PRO A 207 -9.15 28.08 -2.70
C PRO A 207 -8.99 26.65 -3.26
N GLU A 208 -9.16 26.51 -4.58
CA GLU A 208 -8.75 25.30 -5.31
C GLU A 208 -7.22 25.07 -5.26
N PHE A 209 -6.78 23.85 -5.58
CA PHE A 209 -5.36 23.55 -5.79
C PHE A 209 -4.75 24.44 -6.90
N LYS A 210 -3.57 25.01 -6.65
CA LYS A 210 -2.74 25.61 -7.71
C LYS A 210 -2.41 24.55 -8.76
N ARG A 211 -2.73 24.83 -10.02
CA ARG A 211 -2.54 23.90 -11.15
C ARG A 211 -1.09 24.00 -11.65
N LEU A 212 -0.22 23.04 -11.31
CA LEU A 212 1.20 23.07 -11.72
C LEU A 212 1.55 21.98 -12.73
N ALA A 213 1.15 20.73 -12.49
CA ALA A 213 1.42 19.61 -13.38
C ALA A 213 0.29 18.57 -13.35
N HIS A 214 0.37 17.57 -14.24
CA HIS A 214 -0.47 16.36 -14.22
C HIS A 214 -1.99 16.59 -14.21
N GLY A 215 -2.44 17.69 -14.81
CA GLY A 215 -3.85 18.08 -14.88
C GLY A 215 -4.50 18.41 -13.53
N LEU A 216 -3.73 18.54 -12.44
CA LEU A 216 -4.26 18.72 -11.08
C LEU A 216 -5.14 19.98 -10.99
N ARG A 217 -6.39 19.79 -10.56
CA ARG A 217 -7.34 20.86 -10.23
C ARG A 217 -8.42 20.32 -9.30
N SER A 218 -9.05 21.21 -8.55
CA SER A 218 -10.23 20.94 -7.72
C SER A 218 -11.19 22.12 -7.81
N SER A 219 -12.33 22.04 -7.14
CA SER A 219 -13.06 23.24 -6.67
C SER A 219 -12.52 23.69 -5.30
N ASN A 220 -13.14 24.70 -4.69
CA ASN A 220 -12.73 25.23 -3.38
C ASN A 220 -12.75 24.13 -2.30
N ILE A 221 -11.62 23.92 -1.64
CA ILE A 221 -11.42 22.88 -0.63
C ILE A 221 -12.02 23.35 0.70
N SER A 222 -12.65 22.48 1.48
CA SER A 222 -13.22 22.82 2.79
C SER A 222 -12.55 22.05 3.92
N VAL A 223 -12.01 22.76 4.90
CA VAL A 223 -11.57 22.18 6.18
C VAL A 223 -12.81 22.00 7.05
N LEU A 224 -13.21 20.74 7.28
CA LEU A 224 -14.44 20.42 8.02
C LEU A 224 -14.21 20.44 9.54
N ASP A 225 -13.04 19.96 9.97
CA ASP A 225 -12.60 19.92 11.36
C ASP A 225 -11.05 20.01 11.42
N ALA A 226 -10.47 19.87 12.61
CA ALA A 226 -9.03 19.97 12.86
C ALA A 226 -8.17 18.96 12.10
N LYS A 227 -8.73 17.94 11.42
CA LYS A 227 -8.01 16.93 10.63
C LYS A 227 -8.61 16.64 9.25
N THR A 228 -9.88 16.93 9.02
CA THR A 228 -10.61 16.45 7.83
C THR A 228 -10.75 17.54 6.76
N PHE A 229 -10.34 17.20 5.54
CA PHE A 229 -10.49 18.03 4.34
C PHE A 229 -11.51 17.41 3.37
N TYR A 230 -12.45 18.21 2.91
CA TYR A 230 -13.32 17.92 1.77
C TYR A 230 -12.78 18.60 0.51
N ILE A 231 -12.49 17.82 -0.53
CA ILE A 231 -11.91 18.27 -1.79
C ILE A 231 -12.92 17.95 -2.91
N PRO A 232 -13.74 18.93 -3.34
CA PRO A 232 -14.70 18.71 -4.42
C PRO A 232 -14.05 18.78 -5.81
N ASN A 233 -14.61 18.01 -6.75
CA ASN A 233 -14.34 18.04 -8.18
C ASN A 233 -12.84 17.85 -8.53
N LEU A 234 -12.16 16.99 -7.78
CA LEU A 234 -10.75 16.68 -7.94
C LEU A 234 -10.50 16.01 -9.29
N HIS A 235 -9.50 16.51 -10.02
CA HIS A 235 -8.95 15.87 -11.19
C HIS A 235 -7.44 15.74 -11.07
N TYR A 236 -6.88 14.64 -11.55
CA TYR A 236 -5.45 14.35 -11.63
C TYR A 236 -5.25 13.20 -12.64
N ASP A 237 -4.21 13.25 -13.47
CA ASP A 237 -4.06 12.29 -14.57
C ASP A 237 -3.60 10.87 -14.16
N GLY A 238 -3.05 10.70 -12.96
CA GLY A 238 -2.55 9.41 -12.47
C GLY A 238 -1.21 8.98 -13.09
N ALA A 239 -0.53 9.85 -13.85
CA ALA A 239 0.72 9.52 -14.54
C ALA A 239 1.99 9.69 -13.69
N GLY A 240 1.88 10.28 -12.49
CA GLY A 240 2.97 10.29 -11.52
C GLY A 240 3.14 8.92 -10.85
N PRO A 241 4.30 8.24 -10.99
CA PRO A 241 4.47 6.86 -10.53
C PRO A 241 4.45 6.72 -9.00
N ASP A 242 4.65 7.82 -8.27
CA ASP A 242 4.84 7.84 -6.82
C ASP A 242 4.25 9.13 -6.21
N ALA A 243 3.02 9.47 -6.63
CA ALA A 243 2.32 10.71 -6.24
C ALA A 243 1.40 10.51 -5.03
N TYR A 244 1.32 11.50 -4.14
CA TYR A 244 0.59 11.39 -2.87
C TYR A 244 -0.08 12.70 -2.45
N PHE A 245 -1.14 12.62 -1.63
CA PHE A 245 -1.52 13.75 -0.79
C PHE A 245 -0.41 13.98 0.23
N TRP A 246 0.01 15.23 0.34
CA TRP A 246 1.24 15.62 1.01
C TRP A 246 1.02 16.92 1.76
N VAL A 247 1.41 16.96 3.03
CA VAL A 247 1.24 18.15 3.87
C VAL A 247 2.54 18.50 4.57
N GLY A 248 2.72 19.76 4.94
CA GLY A 248 3.92 20.14 5.67
C GLY A 248 3.93 21.60 6.07
N ASN A 249 5.06 22.02 6.64
CA ASN A 249 5.28 23.35 7.17
C ASN A 249 6.28 24.12 6.29
N GLY A 250 6.24 25.45 6.31
CA GLY A 250 7.11 26.30 5.48
C GLY A 250 6.41 26.93 4.27
N SER A 251 7.15 27.74 3.52
CA SER A 251 6.60 28.59 2.45
C SER A 251 6.13 27.83 1.21
N GLU A 252 6.66 26.64 0.93
CA GLU A 252 6.32 25.84 -0.26
C GLU A 252 6.38 24.32 0.02
N PRO A 253 5.60 23.50 -0.71
CA PRO A 253 5.70 22.06 -0.70
C PRO A 253 7.10 21.54 -1.00
N ASN A 254 7.54 20.55 -0.23
CA ASN A 254 8.89 20.00 -0.32
C ASN A 254 8.95 18.54 0.17
N ILE A 255 10.11 17.90 -0.03
CA ILE A 255 10.34 16.49 0.29
C ILE A 255 10.18 16.13 1.78
N MET A 256 10.30 17.09 2.71
CA MET A 256 10.14 16.85 4.16
C MET A 256 8.68 16.91 4.63
N GLY A 257 7.73 16.92 3.70
CA GLY A 257 6.31 16.76 4.02
C GLY A 257 5.94 15.36 4.50
N ILE A 258 4.71 15.24 4.98
CA ILE A 258 4.11 14.04 5.54
C ILE A 258 3.05 13.53 4.57
N LYS A 259 3.09 12.23 4.33
CA LYS A 259 2.14 11.48 3.50
C LYS A 259 0.76 11.45 4.18
N VAL A 260 -0.27 11.93 3.51
CA VAL A 260 -1.66 11.85 3.98
C VAL A 260 -2.35 10.67 3.30
N PRO A 261 -3.10 9.82 4.03
CA PRO A 261 -3.93 8.79 3.43
C PRO A 261 -4.94 9.38 2.44
N ASN A 262 -5.22 8.66 1.36
CA ASN A 262 -6.26 9.03 0.40
C ASN A 262 -7.67 8.74 0.94
N GLU A 263 -8.69 8.90 0.10
CA GLU A 263 -10.11 8.78 0.48
C GLU A 263 -10.54 7.38 0.96
N VAL A 264 -9.73 6.35 0.70
CA VAL A 264 -9.93 4.98 1.21
C VAL A 264 -8.96 4.62 2.34
N GLY A 265 -8.23 5.60 2.89
CA GLY A 265 -7.24 5.39 3.94
C GLY A 265 -5.92 4.76 3.47
N SER A 266 -5.69 4.67 2.16
CA SER A 266 -4.46 4.10 1.60
C SER A 266 -3.32 5.11 1.53
N LEU A 267 -2.10 4.61 1.73
CA LEU A 267 -0.84 5.34 1.56
C LEU A 267 -0.10 4.91 0.27
N GLU A 268 -0.78 4.25 -0.66
CA GLU A 268 -0.29 3.91 -2.00
C GLU A 268 -0.36 5.10 -2.97
N PRO A 269 0.37 5.09 -4.10
CA PRO A 269 0.35 6.18 -5.07
C PRO A 269 -1.07 6.52 -5.53
N LEU A 270 -1.36 7.81 -5.66
CA LEU A 270 -2.65 8.30 -6.10
C LEU A 270 -2.96 7.79 -7.51
N ARG A 271 -4.12 7.12 -7.62
CA ARG A 271 -4.80 6.91 -8.90
C ARG A 271 -5.15 8.23 -9.56
N GLY A 272 -5.47 8.18 -10.86
CA GLY A 272 -6.13 9.31 -11.51
C GLY A 272 -7.51 9.58 -10.90
N TYR A 273 -7.90 10.86 -10.87
CA TYR A 273 -9.22 11.35 -10.45
C TYR A 273 -9.86 12.11 -11.62
N GLN A 274 -11.18 11.97 -11.79
CA GLN A 274 -11.91 12.59 -12.92
C GLN A 274 -13.18 13.31 -12.48
N GLY A 275 -13.02 14.40 -11.72
CA GLY A 275 -14.13 15.24 -11.26
C GLY A 275 -14.82 14.68 -10.02
N GLU A 276 -14.03 14.10 -9.12
CA GLU A 276 -14.53 13.38 -7.94
C GLU A 276 -14.48 14.27 -6.71
N ASP A 277 -15.55 14.27 -5.92
CA ASP A 277 -15.51 14.81 -4.56
C ASP A 277 -14.88 13.75 -3.64
N ILE A 278 -14.01 14.14 -2.71
CA ILE A 278 -13.39 13.23 -1.73
C ILE A 278 -13.26 13.86 -0.34
N GLU A 279 -13.17 13.03 0.69
CA GLU A 279 -12.76 13.42 2.04
C GLU A 279 -11.42 12.73 2.37
N ILE A 280 -10.46 13.48 2.92
CA ILE A 280 -9.19 12.94 3.42
C ILE A 280 -8.92 13.44 4.85
N GLN A 281 -8.25 12.62 5.66
CA GLN A 281 -7.99 12.93 7.06
C GLN A 281 -6.47 12.90 7.37
N LEU A 282 -6.00 13.90 8.12
CA LEU A 282 -4.61 13.99 8.54
C LEU A 282 -4.22 12.81 9.46
N PRO A 283 -3.04 12.19 9.24
CA PRO A 283 -2.63 10.98 9.95
C PRO A 283 -2.18 11.25 11.39
N GLY A 284 -2.37 10.24 12.26
CA GLY A 284 -1.83 10.23 13.62
C GLY A 284 -2.36 11.40 14.47
N SER A 285 -1.45 12.13 15.13
CA SER A 285 -1.77 13.31 15.93
C SER A 285 -1.73 14.63 15.15
N LEU A 286 -1.48 14.61 13.84
CA LEU A 286 -1.34 15.82 13.04
C LEU A 286 -2.69 16.54 12.87
N THR A 287 -2.67 17.87 12.95
CA THR A 287 -3.84 18.74 12.76
C THR A 287 -3.59 19.78 11.68
N VAL A 288 -4.64 20.45 11.21
CA VAL A 288 -4.51 21.62 10.30
C VAL A 288 -3.72 22.77 10.93
N TYR A 289 -3.61 22.78 12.26
CA TYR A 289 -2.78 23.73 13.00
C TYR A 289 -1.30 23.40 12.97
N ASP A 290 -0.87 22.28 12.38
CA ASP A 290 0.54 21.89 12.30
C ASP A 290 1.15 22.11 10.90
N ILE A 291 0.31 22.41 9.90
CA ILE A 291 0.66 22.44 8.47
C ILE A 291 0.38 23.81 7.82
N ASP A 292 1.31 24.29 6.99
CA ASP A 292 1.19 25.53 6.20
C ASP A 292 0.57 25.28 4.81
N TRP A 293 0.61 24.04 4.31
CA TRP A 293 0.10 23.68 2.97
C TRP A 293 -0.39 22.24 2.89
N LEU A 294 -1.31 22.01 1.94
CA LEU A 294 -1.75 20.70 1.44
C LEU A 294 -1.46 20.65 -0.06
N ALA A 295 -0.86 19.56 -0.54
CA ALA A 295 -0.37 19.39 -1.90
C ALA A 295 -0.62 17.99 -2.45
N VAL A 296 -0.51 17.85 -3.77
CA VAL A 296 -0.20 16.58 -4.42
C VAL A 296 1.27 16.59 -4.85
N TRP A 297 2.05 15.64 -4.36
CA TRP A 297 3.51 15.62 -4.51
C TRP A 297 3.99 14.24 -4.97
N CYS A 298 4.85 14.19 -5.98
CA CYS A 298 5.55 12.97 -6.39
C CYS A 298 6.87 12.84 -5.62
N VAL A 299 7.02 11.75 -4.86
CA VAL A 299 8.19 11.53 -3.99
C VAL A 299 9.41 11.10 -4.82
N GLU A 300 9.28 10.08 -5.68
CA GLU A 300 10.31 9.63 -6.63
C GLU A 300 10.98 10.79 -7.39
N TYR A 301 10.18 11.62 -8.08
CA TYR A 301 10.68 12.76 -8.86
C TYR A 301 10.76 14.09 -8.10
N ARG A 302 10.44 14.11 -6.80
CA ARG A 302 10.49 15.29 -5.92
C ARG A 302 9.79 16.53 -6.49
N HIS A 303 8.61 16.32 -7.08
CA HIS A 303 7.91 17.34 -7.87
C HIS A 303 6.51 17.64 -7.30
N ASN A 304 6.21 18.93 -7.12
CA ASN A 304 4.92 19.44 -6.69
C ASN A 304 3.96 19.53 -7.88
N PHE A 305 2.88 18.74 -7.89
CA PHE A 305 1.88 18.80 -8.94
C PHE A 305 0.82 19.88 -8.69
N GLY A 306 0.73 20.35 -7.46
CA GLY A 306 -0.06 21.51 -7.08
C GLY A 306 -0.44 21.52 -5.60
N HIS A 307 -0.74 22.71 -5.07
CA HIS A 307 -0.98 22.91 -3.63
C HIS A 307 -1.94 24.05 -3.30
N VAL A 308 -2.48 24.00 -2.08
CA VAL A 308 -3.25 25.04 -1.43
C VAL A 308 -2.56 25.42 -0.10
N TYR A 309 -2.63 26.69 0.29
CA TYR A 309 -2.10 27.16 1.57
C TYR A 309 -3.16 27.11 2.66
N ILE A 310 -2.71 26.82 3.88
CA ILE A 310 -3.53 26.78 5.08
C ILE A 310 -3.39 28.12 5.82
N PRO A 311 -4.47 28.91 5.97
CA PRO A 311 -4.45 30.16 6.74
C PRO A 311 -4.08 29.90 8.21
N ARG A 312 -3.40 30.86 8.83
CA ARG A 312 -2.96 30.75 10.24
C ARG A 312 -4.03 31.21 11.24
N ASP A 313 -5.08 31.85 10.76
CA ASP A 313 -6.22 32.43 11.47
C ASP A 313 -7.49 31.57 11.33
N MET A 314 -7.41 30.28 11.71
CA MET A 314 -8.52 29.34 11.63
C MET A 314 -9.05 28.94 13.02
N ASP A 315 -10.38 28.94 13.20
CA ASP A 315 -11.07 28.35 14.35
C ASP A 315 -12.04 27.30 13.81
N VAL A 316 -11.53 26.08 13.57
CA VAL A 316 -12.27 24.95 12.97
C VAL A 316 -12.68 23.93 14.04
N PRO A 317 -13.77 23.18 13.84
CA PRO A 317 -14.24 22.17 14.81
C PRO A 317 -13.14 21.17 15.25
N PRO A 318 -13.16 20.66 16.48
CA PRO A 318 -12.30 19.55 16.90
C PRO A 318 -12.63 18.27 16.12
N ALA A 319 -11.67 17.35 15.96
CA ALA A 319 -11.89 16.07 15.26
C ALA A 319 -12.34 14.96 16.24
N LEU A 320 -13.59 15.01 16.72
CA LEU A 320 -14.16 14.05 17.70
C LEU A 320 -15.01 12.94 17.05
N GLY A 321 -15.05 12.85 15.71
CA GLY A 321 -15.86 11.88 14.97
C GLY A 321 -17.29 12.31 14.67
N GLN A 322 -17.63 13.58 14.94
CA GLN A 322 -18.96 14.17 14.65
C GLN A 322 -19.17 14.54 13.17
N THR A 323 -18.10 14.66 12.39
CA THR A 323 -18.08 15.05 10.98
C THR A 323 -18.53 13.91 10.04
N LYS A 324 -19.76 13.43 10.25
CA LYS A 324 -20.47 12.52 9.33
C LYS A 324 -21.38 13.36 8.41
N ILE A 325 -20.78 14.12 7.49
CA ILE A 325 -21.55 14.94 6.53
C ILE A 325 -22.03 14.08 5.36
N THR A 326 -21.26 13.05 4.98
CA THR A 326 -21.59 12.16 3.87
C THR A 326 -22.22 10.85 4.39
N PRO A 327 -23.56 10.69 4.32
CA PRO A 327 -24.20 9.41 4.61
C PRO A 327 -23.89 8.38 3.51
N PRO A 328 -23.93 7.06 3.79
CA PRO A 328 -23.44 6.00 2.90
C PRO A 328 -24.17 5.80 1.56
N TRP A 329 -25.05 6.72 1.15
CA TRP A 329 -25.86 6.64 -0.06
C TRP A 329 -25.50 7.67 -1.14
N TRP A 330 -24.58 8.61 -0.88
CA TRP A 330 -24.11 9.56 -1.91
C TRP A 330 -23.00 8.99 -2.80
N TYR A 331 -22.19 8.09 -2.25
CA TYR A 331 -21.35 7.18 -3.01
C TYR A 331 -22.03 5.82 -3.05
N SER A 332 -21.94 5.14 -4.20
CA SER A 332 -22.17 3.70 -4.27
C SER A 332 -20.84 2.99 -4.10
N PRO A 333 -20.39 2.64 -2.87
CA PRO A 333 -19.37 1.62 -2.74
C PRO A 333 -19.98 0.32 -3.32
N THR A 334 -19.35 -0.26 -4.34
CA THR A 334 -19.77 -1.54 -4.94
C THR A 334 -19.45 -2.74 -4.04
N THR A 335 -19.44 -2.51 -2.73
CA THR A 335 -19.02 -3.41 -1.67
C THR A 335 -19.99 -3.25 -0.52
N THR A 336 -20.83 -4.28 -0.37
CA THR A 336 -21.56 -4.55 0.87
C THR A 336 -20.64 -4.38 2.07
N THR A 337 -20.95 -3.44 2.96
CA THR A 337 -20.44 -3.49 4.34
C THR A 337 -21.33 -4.44 5.14
N PRO A 338 -20.84 -5.61 5.59
CA PRO A 338 -21.41 -6.24 6.76
C PRO A 338 -21.22 -5.30 7.96
N ARG A 339 -22.01 -5.56 9.00
CA ARG A 339 -21.88 -4.95 10.33
C ARG A 339 -20.42 -5.00 10.83
N PRO A 340 -20.01 -4.11 11.76
CA PRO A 340 -18.70 -4.24 12.40
C PRO A 340 -18.60 -5.61 13.07
N VAL A 341 -17.77 -6.49 12.49
CA VAL A 341 -17.39 -7.77 13.08
C VAL A 341 -16.08 -7.54 13.80
N TYR A 342 -16.00 -7.87 15.08
CA TYR A 342 -14.77 -7.83 15.89
C TYR A 342 -13.82 -8.99 15.54
N SER A 343 -13.69 -9.31 14.25
CA SER A 343 -12.77 -10.32 13.73
C SER A 343 -11.42 -9.67 13.45
N ASN A 344 -10.38 -10.19 14.08
CA ASN A 344 -9.01 -9.90 13.69
C ASN A 344 -8.77 -10.40 12.26
N CYS A 345 -7.82 -9.80 11.54
CA CYS A 345 -7.43 -10.18 10.19
C CYS A 345 -5.92 -9.95 9.99
N ARG A 346 -5.22 -10.93 9.44
CA ARG A 346 -3.82 -10.82 9.04
C ARG A 346 -3.55 -11.48 7.69
N GLU A 347 -2.84 -10.76 6.83
CA GLU A 347 -2.28 -11.33 5.60
C GLU A 347 -1.01 -12.11 5.93
N ILE A 348 -0.95 -13.39 5.51
CA ILE A 348 0.17 -14.30 5.81
C ILE A 348 0.99 -14.57 4.56
N LEU A 349 0.34 -14.81 3.42
CA LEU A 349 0.97 -14.86 2.10
C LEU A 349 0.40 -13.71 1.25
N PRO A 350 1.23 -12.72 0.84
CA PRO A 350 0.76 -11.54 0.11
C PRO A 350 -0.09 -11.89 -1.11
N ASN A 351 -1.27 -11.27 -1.22
CA ASN A 351 -2.27 -11.52 -2.28
C ASN A 351 -2.77 -12.98 -2.42
N LYS A 352 -2.34 -13.91 -1.56
CA LYS A 352 -2.56 -15.37 -1.70
C LYS A 352 -3.32 -16.00 -0.54
N LEU A 353 -2.98 -15.65 0.71
CA LEU A 353 -3.57 -16.25 1.91
C LEU A 353 -3.73 -15.23 3.04
N GLN A 354 -4.98 -15.04 3.46
CA GLN A 354 -5.36 -14.19 4.60
C GLN A 354 -6.11 -15.02 5.64
N VAL A 355 -5.92 -14.67 6.91
CA VAL A 355 -6.48 -15.37 8.07
C VAL A 355 -7.27 -14.37 8.90
N LYS A 356 -8.53 -14.68 9.20
CA LYS A 356 -9.30 -14.00 10.24
C LYS A 356 -9.51 -14.90 11.44
N TRP A 357 -9.54 -14.32 12.64
CA TRP A 357 -9.82 -15.08 13.86
C TRP A 357 -10.60 -14.29 14.91
N GLU A 358 -11.35 -15.03 15.73
CA GLU A 358 -12.15 -14.52 16.83
C GLU A 358 -12.18 -15.56 17.96
N LEU A 359 -12.04 -15.11 19.21
CA LEU A 359 -12.23 -15.96 20.40
C LEU A 359 -13.73 -16.06 20.76
N GLN A 360 -14.25 -17.28 20.82
CA GLN A 360 -15.64 -17.57 21.19
C GLN A 360 -15.67 -18.55 22.36
N GLY A 361 -15.51 -18.02 23.58
CA GLY A 361 -15.43 -18.83 24.80
C GLY A 361 -14.17 -19.68 24.82
N GLU A 362 -14.33 -21.00 24.77
CA GLU A 362 -13.25 -21.99 24.78
C GLU A 362 -12.77 -22.37 23.36
N TYR A 363 -13.41 -21.83 22.32
CA TYR A 363 -13.07 -22.07 20.92
C TYR A 363 -12.36 -20.86 20.28
N LEU A 364 -11.40 -21.16 19.41
CA LEU A 364 -10.90 -20.22 18.42
C LEU A 364 -11.64 -20.48 17.10
N GLN A 365 -12.39 -19.48 16.63
CA GLN A 365 -12.98 -19.49 15.29
C GLN A 365 -11.95 -18.89 14.32
N ILE A 366 -11.65 -19.60 13.23
CA ILE A 366 -10.73 -19.17 12.18
C ILE A 366 -11.49 -19.14 10.84
N GLU A 367 -11.21 -18.14 10.01
CA GLU A 367 -11.66 -18.07 8.63
C GLU A 367 -10.46 -17.81 7.72
N LEU A 368 -10.12 -18.80 6.90
CA LEU A 368 -9.06 -18.72 5.90
C LEU A 368 -9.64 -18.24 4.58
N PHE A 369 -8.96 -17.30 3.93
CA PHE A 369 -9.23 -16.87 2.55
C PHE A 369 -8.00 -17.18 1.72
N GLY A 370 -8.10 -18.09 0.75
CA GLY A 370 -6.98 -18.52 -0.09
C GLY A 370 -7.28 -18.43 -1.59
N ARG A 371 -6.37 -17.86 -2.38
CA ARG A 371 -6.37 -17.97 -3.85
C ARG A 371 -5.80 -19.33 -4.26
N ILE A 372 -6.64 -20.36 -4.20
CA ILE A 372 -6.28 -21.76 -4.48
C ILE A 372 -7.14 -22.36 -5.60
N THR A 373 -6.54 -23.20 -6.45
CA THR A 373 -7.27 -24.03 -7.43
C THR A 373 -7.96 -25.22 -6.78
N GLU A 374 -8.76 -26.01 -7.52
CA GLU A 374 -9.53 -27.14 -6.98
C GLU A 374 -8.69 -28.39 -6.64
N ASP A 375 -7.45 -28.39 -7.11
CA ASP A 375 -6.39 -29.37 -6.85
C ASP A 375 -5.37 -28.88 -5.81
N GLN A 376 -5.64 -27.75 -5.14
CA GLN A 376 -4.77 -27.16 -4.13
C GLN A 376 -5.41 -27.13 -2.73
N TYR A 377 -4.55 -27.10 -1.71
CA TYR A 377 -4.90 -26.82 -0.31
C TYR A 377 -4.32 -25.48 0.13
N MET A 378 -4.89 -24.93 1.20
CA MET A 378 -4.27 -23.91 2.05
C MET A 378 -4.14 -24.46 3.47
N ALA A 379 -3.01 -24.24 4.12
CA ALA A 379 -2.75 -24.69 5.49
C ALA A 379 -2.44 -23.49 6.39
N PHE A 380 -2.85 -23.56 7.66
CA PHE A 380 -2.54 -22.56 8.68
C PHE A 380 -2.52 -23.19 10.08
N GLY A 381 -1.53 -22.84 10.90
CA GLY A 381 -1.47 -23.26 12.30
C GLY A 381 -0.22 -22.81 13.05
N LEU A 382 0.08 -23.50 14.15
CA LEU A 382 1.18 -23.17 15.06
C LEU A 382 2.52 -23.69 14.51
N SER A 383 3.54 -22.85 14.56
CA SER A 383 4.90 -23.25 14.18
C SER A 383 5.47 -24.27 15.19
N GLY A 384 6.17 -25.29 14.69
CA GLY A 384 6.85 -26.29 15.55
C GLY A 384 8.03 -25.74 16.36
N ALA A 385 8.34 -24.45 16.23
CA ALA A 385 9.21 -23.72 17.15
C ALA A 385 8.75 -22.26 17.26
N ASN A 386 8.71 -21.71 18.48
CA ASN A 386 8.46 -20.29 18.68
C ASN A 386 9.71 -19.47 18.32
N GLY A 387 9.53 -18.34 17.64
CA GLY A 387 10.60 -17.47 17.15
C GLY A 387 11.11 -17.75 15.72
N ARG A 388 10.48 -18.69 14.99
CA ARG A 388 10.74 -18.94 13.56
C ARG A 388 9.58 -19.68 12.90
N ALA A 389 9.45 -19.59 11.58
CA ALA A 389 8.62 -20.52 10.81
C ALA A 389 9.29 -21.91 10.74
N GLN A 390 8.61 -22.96 11.22
CA GLN A 390 9.12 -24.33 11.23
C GLN A 390 7.97 -25.33 11.03
N MET A 391 8.04 -26.13 9.96
CA MET A 391 7.05 -27.17 9.66
C MET A 391 7.20 -28.44 10.51
N SER A 392 8.43 -28.90 10.79
CA SER A 392 8.61 -30.08 11.63
C SER A 392 8.16 -29.81 13.07
N GLN A 393 7.38 -30.74 13.64
CA GLN A 393 6.68 -30.62 14.92
C GLN A 393 5.61 -29.52 14.96
N SER A 394 5.03 -29.15 13.80
CA SER A 394 3.91 -28.21 13.74
C SER A 394 2.56 -28.90 13.81
N ASP A 395 1.59 -28.13 14.28
CA ASP A 395 0.17 -28.46 14.39
C ASP A 395 -0.57 -27.46 13.49
N VAL A 396 -1.16 -27.96 12.40
CA VAL A 396 -1.81 -27.13 11.37
C VAL A 396 -3.13 -27.70 10.89
N VAL A 397 -4.04 -26.81 10.52
CA VAL A 397 -5.27 -27.21 9.82
C VAL A 397 -5.04 -27.09 8.32
N VAL A 398 -5.30 -28.18 7.59
CA VAL A 398 -5.28 -28.21 6.11
C VAL A 398 -6.71 -28.06 5.60
N ALA A 399 -6.96 -27.00 4.84
CA ALA A 399 -8.28 -26.64 4.33
C ALA A 399 -8.32 -26.62 2.80
N PHE A 400 -9.35 -27.23 2.22
CA PHE A 400 -9.50 -27.38 0.76
C PHE A 400 -10.95 -27.63 0.33
N TYR A 401 -11.19 -27.58 -0.99
CA TYR A 401 -12.46 -27.97 -1.59
C TYR A 401 -12.38 -29.41 -2.15
N ASP A 402 -13.16 -30.32 -1.58
CA ASP A 402 -13.26 -31.70 -2.05
C ASP A 402 -14.16 -31.77 -3.28
N THR A 403 -13.55 -31.77 -4.47
CA THR A 403 -14.23 -31.89 -5.76
C THR A 403 -15.11 -33.15 -5.90
N ASN A 404 -14.77 -34.22 -5.17
CA ASN A 404 -15.44 -35.52 -5.32
C ASN A 404 -16.72 -35.55 -4.49
N ALA A 405 -16.63 -35.11 -3.22
CA ALA A 405 -17.77 -35.01 -2.32
C ALA A 405 -18.55 -33.69 -2.47
N ARG A 406 -17.99 -32.69 -3.16
CA ARG A 406 -18.51 -31.32 -3.34
C ARG A 406 -18.73 -30.57 -2.02
N VAL A 407 -17.80 -30.74 -1.08
CA VAL A 407 -17.83 -30.11 0.24
C VAL A 407 -16.51 -29.42 0.56
N PHE A 408 -16.55 -28.39 1.41
CA PHE A 408 -15.36 -27.79 1.97
C PHE A 408 -14.89 -28.63 3.16
N ARG A 409 -13.59 -28.95 3.20
CA ARG A 409 -12.95 -29.68 4.28
C ARG A 409 -11.94 -28.79 4.98
N ALA A 410 -11.82 -28.98 6.29
CA ALA A 410 -10.70 -28.54 7.10
C ALA A 410 -10.39 -29.71 8.04
N GLU A 411 -9.17 -30.20 7.99
CA GLU A 411 -8.71 -31.40 8.71
C GLU A 411 -7.47 -31.04 9.51
N ASP A 412 -7.41 -31.48 10.77
CA ASP A 412 -6.26 -31.26 11.66
C ASP A 412 -5.09 -32.19 11.25
N TYR A 413 -3.88 -31.64 11.22
CA TYR A 413 -2.64 -32.29 10.74
C TYR A 413 -1.48 -32.01 11.69
N PHE A 414 -0.92 -33.07 12.27
CA PHE A 414 0.42 -33.07 12.81
C PHE A 414 1.49 -33.29 11.72
N ILE A 415 2.48 -32.39 11.66
CA ILE A 415 3.64 -32.52 10.74
C ILE A 415 4.87 -32.97 11.53
N SER A 416 5.17 -34.27 11.54
CA SER A 416 6.36 -34.78 12.24
C SER A 416 7.66 -34.39 11.52
N ASP A 417 7.67 -34.53 10.18
CA ASP A 417 8.84 -34.53 9.31
C ASP A 417 8.53 -33.81 7.97
N LEU A 418 9.58 -33.39 7.24
CA LEU A 418 9.47 -32.76 5.92
C LEU A 418 9.23 -33.80 4.80
N SER A 419 8.18 -34.62 4.94
CA SER A 419 7.80 -35.65 3.98
C SER A 419 6.28 -35.75 3.83
N GLN A 420 5.81 -36.36 2.74
CA GLN A 420 4.41 -36.80 2.65
C GLN A 420 4.09 -37.78 3.78
N CYS A 421 2.81 -37.86 4.17
CA CYS A 421 2.37 -38.84 5.17
C CYS A 421 2.60 -40.28 4.69
N ASP A 422 3.40 -41.06 5.42
CA ASP A 422 3.53 -42.50 5.24
C ASP A 422 2.40 -43.29 5.95
N GLY A 423 1.77 -42.68 6.95
CA GLY A 423 0.74 -43.27 7.82
C GLY A 423 1.12 -43.23 9.31
N GLN A 424 2.33 -42.81 9.64
CA GLN A 424 2.82 -42.57 11.00
C GLN A 424 3.70 -41.30 11.10
N ARG A 425 4.32 -40.88 9.99
CA ARG A 425 5.25 -39.74 9.90
C ARG A 425 5.08 -38.95 8.59
N GLY A 426 5.57 -37.71 8.62
CA GLY A 426 5.39 -36.70 7.58
C GLY A 426 4.32 -35.68 7.95
N ALA A 427 3.79 -34.97 6.97
CA ALA A 427 2.58 -34.14 7.12
C ALA A 427 1.33 -35.01 7.03
N CYS A 428 0.83 -35.49 8.17
CA CYS A 428 -0.29 -36.44 8.25
C CYS A 428 -1.56 -35.80 8.80
N PRO A 429 -2.76 -36.15 8.27
CA PRO A 429 -4.01 -35.90 8.99
C PRO A 429 -4.06 -36.75 10.26
N ASP A 430 -4.64 -36.21 11.33
CA ASP A 430 -4.57 -36.82 12.66
C ASP A 430 -5.32 -38.16 12.74
N GLU A 431 -6.47 -38.29 12.06
CA GLU A 431 -7.18 -39.56 11.89
C GLU A 431 -6.30 -40.68 11.28
N ARG A 432 -5.30 -40.31 10.46
CA ARG A 432 -4.42 -41.27 9.78
C ARG A 432 -3.30 -41.79 10.69
N ILE A 433 -2.91 -41.03 11.72
CA ILE A 433 -1.95 -41.45 12.75
C ILE A 433 -2.63 -42.00 14.02
N GLY A 434 -3.98 -42.03 14.04
CA GLY A 434 -4.78 -42.57 15.14
C GLY A 434 -5.14 -41.56 16.23
N ALA A 435 -4.90 -40.28 15.98
CA ALA A 435 -5.37 -39.15 16.77
C ALA A 435 -6.75 -38.67 16.27
N ARG A 436 -7.28 -37.60 16.86
CA ARG A 436 -8.61 -37.05 16.52
C ARG A 436 -8.52 -35.78 15.69
N ASN A 437 -9.42 -35.65 14.73
CA ASN A 437 -9.66 -34.38 14.06
C ASN A 437 -10.56 -33.48 14.93
N ASP A 438 -9.96 -32.60 15.73
CA ASP A 438 -10.65 -31.67 16.64
C ASP A 438 -11.13 -30.37 15.93
N VAL A 439 -11.06 -30.33 14.59
CA VAL A 439 -11.54 -29.22 13.74
C VAL A 439 -13.01 -29.42 13.33
N HIS A 440 -13.81 -28.36 13.47
CA HIS A 440 -15.19 -28.32 12.99
C HIS A 440 -15.39 -27.23 11.95
N VAL A 441 -15.61 -27.62 10.69
CA VAL A 441 -16.03 -26.72 9.60
C VAL A 441 -17.41 -26.12 9.92
N LEU A 442 -17.52 -24.80 9.83
CA LEU A 442 -18.76 -24.04 10.05
C LEU A 442 -19.42 -23.63 8.73
N SER A 443 -18.60 -23.18 7.76
CA SER A 443 -19.06 -22.76 6.44
C SER A 443 -17.89 -22.71 5.46
N GLY A 444 -18.17 -22.87 4.17
CA GLY A 444 -17.22 -22.54 3.11
C GLY A 444 -17.93 -21.94 1.89
N ASP A 445 -17.19 -21.14 1.14
CA ASP A 445 -17.62 -20.55 -0.14
C ASP A 445 -16.42 -20.47 -1.10
N ARG A 446 -16.70 -20.42 -2.41
CA ARG A 446 -15.69 -20.28 -3.47
C ARG A 446 -16.20 -19.32 -4.54
N LYS A 447 -15.56 -18.15 -4.64
CA LYS A 447 -15.96 -17.05 -5.53
C LYS A 447 -14.75 -16.31 -6.07
N ASN A 448 -14.78 -15.92 -7.35
CA ASN A 448 -13.72 -15.14 -8.01
C ASN A 448 -12.29 -15.72 -7.85
N GLY A 449 -12.13 -17.05 -7.83
CA GLY A 449 -10.82 -17.70 -7.64
C GLY A 449 -10.32 -17.75 -6.19
N VAL A 450 -11.06 -17.19 -5.23
CA VAL A 450 -10.80 -17.29 -3.80
C VAL A 450 -11.69 -18.38 -3.20
N THR A 451 -11.12 -19.17 -2.30
CA THR A 451 -11.86 -20.09 -1.42
C THR A 451 -11.81 -19.54 -0.01
N SER A 452 -12.97 -19.36 0.62
CA SER A 452 -13.06 -19.04 2.05
C SER A 452 -13.59 -20.24 2.81
N ILE A 453 -12.86 -20.69 3.84
CA ILE A 453 -13.28 -21.79 4.72
C ILE A 453 -13.20 -21.30 6.17
N ARG A 454 -14.34 -21.38 6.86
CA ARG A 454 -14.49 -21.02 8.27
C ARG A 454 -14.65 -22.28 9.09
N TYR A 455 -13.84 -22.42 10.12
CA TYR A 455 -13.86 -23.53 11.06
C TYR A 455 -13.64 -23.04 12.49
N LYS A 456 -13.78 -23.94 13.47
CA LYS A 456 -13.38 -23.71 14.86
C LYS A 456 -12.61 -24.91 15.39
N ARG A 457 -11.67 -24.65 16.30
CA ARG A 457 -10.99 -25.65 17.13
C ARG A 457 -10.90 -25.18 18.58
N LEU A 458 -10.62 -26.08 19.51
CA LEU A 458 -10.49 -25.76 20.93
C LEU A 458 -9.19 -24.99 21.22
N LEU A 459 -9.21 -24.14 22.24
CA LEU A 459 -8.01 -23.46 22.75
C LEU A 459 -7.11 -24.38 23.58
N GLN A 460 -7.72 -25.35 24.27
CA GLN A 460 -7.04 -26.40 25.02
C GLN A 460 -7.28 -27.72 24.31
N THR A 461 -6.20 -28.46 24.04
CA THR A 461 -6.26 -29.79 23.41
C THR A 461 -6.70 -30.86 24.40
N ASN A 462 -7.35 -31.90 23.86
CA ASN A 462 -7.65 -33.14 24.57
C ASN A 462 -6.54 -34.21 24.41
N GLU A 463 -5.63 -34.05 23.43
CA GLU A 463 -4.58 -34.99 23.01
C GLU A 463 -3.20 -34.29 22.86
N VAL A 464 -2.54 -33.99 23.98
CA VAL A 464 -1.25 -33.26 24.12
C VAL A 464 -0.02 -33.90 23.43
N ILE A 465 -0.20 -34.94 22.62
CA ILE A 465 0.87 -35.63 21.89
C ILE A 465 1.03 -35.06 20.47
N TYR A 466 -0.08 -34.70 19.84
CA TYR A 466 -0.12 -34.25 18.43
C TYR A 466 -0.60 -32.80 18.31
N ASP A 467 -1.47 -32.34 19.22
CA ASP A 467 -1.94 -30.96 19.21
C ASP A 467 -1.15 -30.08 20.20
N ALA A 468 -1.05 -28.80 19.86
CA ALA A 468 -0.59 -27.75 20.74
C ALA A 468 -1.77 -26.88 21.23
N ALA A 469 -1.82 -26.65 22.55
CA ALA A 469 -2.74 -25.68 23.13
C ALA A 469 -2.40 -24.26 22.67
N ILE A 470 -3.42 -23.48 22.31
CA ILE A 470 -3.25 -22.13 21.73
C ILE A 470 -3.12 -21.10 22.86
N PRO A 471 -1.96 -20.43 23.04
CA PRO A 471 -1.81 -19.42 24.09
C PRO A 471 -2.62 -18.16 23.78
N ILE A 472 -3.30 -17.64 24.79
CA ILE A 472 -4.07 -16.39 24.74
C ILE A 472 -3.40 -15.23 25.49
N ASP A 473 -2.30 -15.52 26.21
CA ASP A 473 -1.57 -14.60 27.08
C ASP A 473 -0.36 -13.93 26.39
N ARG A 474 0.01 -14.41 25.20
CA ARG A 474 1.23 -14.03 24.48
C ARG A 474 1.12 -14.25 22.98
N GLU A 475 2.06 -13.66 22.24
CA GLU A 475 2.27 -13.95 20.83
C GLU A 475 2.93 -15.32 20.63
N VAL A 476 2.50 -16.03 19.57
CA VAL A 476 3.08 -17.30 19.10
C VAL A 476 3.38 -17.26 17.62
N SER A 477 4.47 -17.89 17.21
CA SER A 477 4.83 -18.09 15.80
C SER A 477 3.83 -19.01 15.09
N VAL A 478 3.40 -18.60 13.89
CA VAL A 478 2.49 -19.37 13.03
C VAL A 478 3.17 -19.76 11.71
N ILE A 479 2.66 -20.80 11.09
CA ILE A 479 3.02 -21.18 9.72
C ILE A 479 1.79 -21.28 8.83
N ALA A 480 1.98 -21.02 7.54
CA ALA A 480 0.97 -21.19 6.52
C ALA A 480 1.60 -21.53 5.16
N ALA A 481 0.88 -22.29 4.34
CA ALA A 481 1.32 -22.69 3.01
C ALA A 481 0.15 -22.90 2.05
N ILE A 482 0.42 -22.81 0.74
CA ILE A 482 -0.46 -23.25 -0.34
C ILE A 482 0.30 -24.31 -1.16
N GLY A 483 -0.31 -25.46 -1.40
CA GLY A 483 0.31 -26.55 -2.14
C GLY A 483 -0.71 -27.42 -2.89
N PRO A 484 -0.24 -28.31 -3.78
CA PRO A 484 -1.11 -29.27 -4.45
C PRO A 484 -1.62 -30.35 -3.49
N LEU A 485 -2.76 -30.93 -3.81
CA LEU A 485 -3.31 -32.13 -3.17
C LEU A 485 -2.83 -33.39 -3.88
N ASN A 486 -2.67 -34.49 -3.14
CA ASN A 486 -2.41 -35.81 -3.73
C ASN A 486 -3.72 -36.50 -4.19
N ALA A 487 -3.60 -37.68 -4.80
CA ALA A 487 -4.76 -38.45 -5.29
C ALA A 487 -5.76 -38.91 -4.19
N ARG A 488 -5.36 -38.85 -2.91
CA ARG A 488 -6.21 -39.13 -1.74
C ARG A 488 -6.84 -37.86 -1.14
N LYS A 489 -6.61 -36.69 -1.73
CA LYS A 489 -6.96 -35.37 -1.19
C LYS A 489 -6.22 -35.01 0.11
N GLU A 490 -5.01 -35.54 0.31
CA GLU A 490 -4.12 -35.15 1.39
C GLU A 490 -3.09 -34.12 0.90
N ALA A 491 -2.50 -33.33 1.80
CA ALA A 491 -1.46 -32.36 1.47
C ALA A 491 -0.23 -32.99 0.79
N ASN A 492 0.23 -32.40 -0.31
CA ASN A 492 1.48 -32.74 -0.99
C ASN A 492 2.49 -31.58 -0.85
N ALA A 493 3.74 -31.79 -1.26
CA ALA A 493 4.79 -30.77 -1.18
C ALA A 493 4.39 -29.50 -1.97
N HIS A 494 4.30 -28.37 -1.28
CA HIS A 494 4.21 -27.06 -1.90
C HIS A 494 5.52 -26.68 -2.60
N SER A 495 5.47 -25.72 -3.51
CA SER A 495 6.69 -25.21 -4.14
C SER A 495 7.55 -24.46 -3.12
N HIS A 496 8.87 -24.53 -3.28
CA HIS A 496 9.82 -23.81 -2.42
C HIS A 496 10.00 -22.33 -2.83
N THR A 497 9.03 -21.73 -3.53
CA THR A 497 9.04 -20.27 -3.76
C THR A 497 8.66 -19.54 -2.47
N ALA A 498 9.23 -18.36 -2.26
CA ALA A 498 8.88 -17.49 -1.12
C ALA A 498 7.43 -16.94 -1.18
N SER A 499 6.65 -17.29 -2.22
CA SER A 499 5.26 -16.86 -2.38
C SER A 499 4.23 -17.92 -1.95
N ASP A 500 4.65 -19.16 -1.69
CA ASP A 500 3.74 -20.29 -1.42
C ASP A 500 3.76 -20.74 0.06
N HIS A 501 4.67 -20.22 0.87
CA HIS A 501 4.77 -20.46 2.32
C HIS A 501 5.46 -19.28 3.00
N ASN A 502 5.20 -19.03 4.29
CA ASN A 502 5.91 -17.98 5.03
C ASN A 502 7.30 -18.45 5.45
N GLN A 503 8.33 -17.70 5.07
CA GLN A 503 9.72 -17.93 5.52
C GLN A 503 10.06 -17.08 6.75
N GLU A 504 9.37 -15.95 6.93
CA GLU A 504 9.54 -15.05 8.06
C GLU A 504 8.74 -15.53 9.28
N ASP A 505 9.24 -15.15 10.47
CA ASP A 505 8.60 -15.40 11.76
C ASP A 505 7.38 -14.50 11.96
N ILE A 506 6.24 -14.91 11.42
CA ILE A 506 4.96 -14.24 11.65
C ILE A 506 4.42 -14.70 13.01
N ARG A 507 4.18 -13.74 13.89
CA ARG A 507 3.60 -13.99 15.22
C ARG A 507 2.22 -13.41 15.35
N ILE A 508 1.34 -14.16 16.00
CA ILE A 508 -0.05 -13.78 16.27
C ILE A 508 -0.33 -13.91 17.77
N ASN A 509 -0.99 -12.90 18.34
CA ASN A 509 -1.67 -13.03 19.63
C ASN A 509 -3.16 -13.29 19.37
N PHE A 510 -3.62 -14.50 19.65
CA PHE A 510 -5.00 -14.90 19.38
C PHE A 510 -6.03 -14.19 20.27
N SER A 511 -5.62 -13.51 21.36
CA SER A 511 -6.51 -12.68 22.20
C SER A 511 -6.58 -11.21 21.82
N ALA A 512 -5.86 -10.78 20.78
CA ALA A 512 -6.05 -9.46 20.18
C ALA A 512 -7.53 -9.25 19.79
N ARG A 513 -7.97 -7.99 19.78
CA ARG A 513 -9.36 -7.62 19.41
C ARG A 513 -9.47 -6.62 18.26
N ASN A 514 -8.35 -6.16 17.70
CA ASN A 514 -8.27 -5.19 16.60
C ASN A 514 -6.99 -5.39 15.75
N ASP A 515 -6.53 -6.63 15.52
CA ASP A 515 -5.49 -6.85 14.50
C ASP A 515 -6.14 -6.70 13.12
N HIS A 516 -5.71 -5.72 12.34
CA HIS A 516 -6.27 -5.38 11.03
C HIS A 516 -5.18 -5.37 9.94
N SER A 517 -4.19 -6.25 10.09
CA SER A 517 -3.05 -6.45 9.18
C SER A 517 -3.42 -7.10 7.83
N CYS A 518 -4.67 -6.97 7.35
CA CYS A 518 -5.11 -7.38 6.03
C CYS A 518 -5.22 -6.15 5.13
N LYS A 519 -4.41 -6.09 4.07
CA LYS A 519 -4.28 -4.88 3.23
C LYS A 519 -5.48 -4.63 2.31
N SER A 520 -6.12 -5.71 1.83
CA SER A 520 -7.22 -5.64 0.86
C SER A 520 -8.04 -6.94 0.86
N SER A 521 -9.22 -6.93 0.24
CA SER A 521 -10.03 -8.13 0.02
C SER A 521 -9.41 -9.01 -1.08
N LEU A 522 -9.10 -10.28 -0.80
CA LEU A 522 -8.61 -11.21 -1.84
C LEU A 522 -9.56 -11.37 -3.03
N TYR A 523 -10.86 -11.06 -2.86
CA TYR A 523 -11.86 -11.07 -3.92
C TYR A 523 -11.75 -9.87 -4.89
N GLU A 524 -11.07 -8.80 -4.47
CA GLU A 524 -10.83 -7.57 -5.23
C GLU A 524 -9.42 -7.51 -5.82
N VAL A 525 -8.51 -8.39 -5.36
CA VAL A 525 -7.27 -8.72 -6.06
C VAL A 525 -7.65 -9.21 -7.47
N LYS A 526 -7.56 -8.29 -8.44
CA LYS A 526 -7.73 -8.60 -9.86
C LYS A 526 -6.75 -9.70 -10.22
N ASP A 527 -7.24 -10.70 -10.95
CA ASP A 527 -6.41 -11.82 -11.34
C ASP A 527 -5.20 -11.33 -12.13
N GLU A 528 -3.99 -11.72 -11.73
CA GLU A 528 -2.75 -11.28 -12.38
C GLU A 528 -2.55 -11.91 -13.77
N SER A 529 -3.54 -12.67 -14.26
CA SER A 529 -3.77 -12.76 -15.70
C SER A 529 -4.22 -11.39 -16.22
N GLY A 530 -3.23 -10.53 -16.51
CA GLY A 530 -3.43 -9.32 -17.30
C GLY A 530 -4.15 -9.62 -18.62
N PRO A 531 -4.67 -8.59 -19.30
CA PRO A 531 -5.33 -8.78 -20.60
C PRO A 531 -4.43 -9.60 -21.53
N ARG A 532 -4.98 -10.66 -22.14
CA ARG A 532 -4.18 -11.65 -22.91
C ARG A 532 -3.21 -10.94 -23.86
N PRO A 533 -1.94 -11.41 -23.93
CA PRO A 533 -0.96 -10.83 -24.82
C PRO A 533 -1.46 -10.84 -26.26
N TRP A 534 -1.11 -9.81 -27.03
CA TRP A 534 -1.38 -9.84 -28.46
C TRP A 534 -0.61 -11.01 -29.10
N PRO A 535 -1.17 -11.67 -30.13
CA PRO A 535 -0.47 -12.74 -30.82
C PRO A 535 0.91 -12.27 -31.33
N THR A 536 1.94 -13.06 -31.05
CA THR A 536 3.30 -12.77 -31.52
C THR A 536 3.32 -12.74 -33.05
N ARG A 537 3.77 -11.61 -33.61
CA ARG A 537 3.84 -11.40 -35.05
C ARG A 537 5.03 -12.15 -35.64
N LYS A 538 4.93 -12.55 -36.91
CA LYS A 538 5.99 -13.29 -37.61
C LYS A 538 6.32 -12.62 -38.93
N ILE A 539 7.60 -12.53 -39.26
CA ILE A 539 8.07 -12.05 -40.57
C ILE A 539 8.92 -13.16 -41.21
N GLU A 540 8.48 -13.64 -42.37
CA GLU A 540 9.09 -14.74 -43.10
C GLU A 540 9.22 -14.38 -44.60
N GLY A 541 10.19 -14.95 -45.30
CA GLY A 541 10.40 -14.71 -46.74
C GLY A 541 10.91 -13.32 -47.14
N VAL A 542 11.18 -12.44 -46.17
CA VAL A 542 11.67 -11.06 -46.39
C VAL A 542 13.18 -10.99 -46.17
N ARG A 543 13.91 -10.27 -47.04
CA ARG A 543 15.37 -10.05 -46.94
C ARG A 543 15.82 -8.67 -46.43
N LYS A 544 14.90 -7.71 -46.36
CA LYS A 544 15.17 -6.34 -45.89
C LYS A 544 14.25 -6.02 -44.70
N PHE A 545 14.86 -5.65 -43.59
CA PHE A 545 14.16 -5.27 -42.36
C PHE A 545 14.42 -3.81 -42.03
N ARG A 546 13.45 -3.16 -41.41
CA ARG A 546 13.55 -1.81 -40.87
C ARG A 546 13.30 -1.86 -39.37
N ALA A 547 14.25 -1.44 -38.56
CA ALA A 547 14.19 -1.45 -37.11
C ALA A 547 14.14 -0.01 -36.55
N SER A 548 13.08 0.31 -35.81
CA SER A 548 12.84 1.62 -35.17
C SER A 548 12.37 1.43 -33.71
N ILE A 549 12.31 2.50 -32.93
CA ILE A 549 11.88 2.47 -31.53
C ILE A 549 10.38 2.70 -31.40
N GLY A 550 9.76 2.25 -30.30
CA GLY A 550 8.37 2.57 -29.97
C GLY A 550 7.93 2.02 -28.62
N PRO A 551 6.70 2.29 -28.17
CA PRO A 551 6.18 1.87 -26.87
C PRO A 551 6.01 0.36 -26.79
N THR A 552 6.15 -0.17 -25.58
CA THR A 552 6.16 -1.61 -25.32
C THR A 552 4.82 -2.30 -25.46
N GLY A 553 3.73 -1.60 -25.78
CA GLY A 553 2.38 -2.18 -25.83
C GLY A 553 1.77 -2.47 -24.45
N GLY A 554 2.30 -1.82 -23.40
CA GLY A 554 1.77 -1.86 -22.04
C GLY A 554 1.40 -3.27 -21.54
N LYS A 555 0.14 -3.46 -21.12
CA LYS A 555 -0.31 -4.70 -20.48
C LYS A 555 -0.50 -5.89 -21.43
N ARG A 556 -0.45 -5.70 -22.76
CA ARG A 556 -0.62 -6.75 -23.78
C ARG A 556 0.62 -7.00 -24.66
N GLY A 557 1.60 -6.11 -24.61
CA GLY A 557 2.80 -6.14 -25.44
C GLY A 557 3.98 -6.86 -24.80
N TYR A 558 5.16 -6.23 -24.83
CA TYR A 558 6.46 -6.83 -24.53
C TYR A 558 6.46 -7.74 -23.30
N THR A 559 6.10 -7.23 -22.12
CA THR A 559 6.17 -8.00 -20.86
C THR A 559 5.23 -9.21 -20.88
N ALA A 560 4.04 -9.07 -21.49
CA ALA A 560 3.05 -10.14 -21.57
C ALA A 560 3.39 -11.20 -22.65
N ILE A 561 4.07 -10.80 -23.73
CA ILE A 561 4.53 -11.70 -24.81
C ILE A 561 5.79 -12.46 -24.40
N THR A 562 6.72 -11.79 -23.70
CA THR A 562 8.06 -12.33 -23.40
C THR A 562 8.16 -12.97 -22.01
N GLY A 563 7.31 -12.58 -21.06
CA GLY A 563 7.44 -12.92 -19.64
C GLY A 563 8.55 -12.14 -18.91
N VAL A 564 9.19 -11.17 -19.58
CA VAL A 564 10.36 -10.44 -19.07
C VAL A 564 10.02 -8.94 -18.91
N PRO A 565 10.39 -8.27 -17.80
CA PRO A 565 10.16 -6.84 -17.63
C PRO A 565 10.82 -6.00 -18.73
N SER A 566 10.06 -5.03 -19.25
CA SER A 566 10.49 -4.13 -20.32
C SER A 566 10.89 -2.73 -19.83
N TRP A 567 11.66 -2.01 -20.65
CA TRP A 567 12.26 -0.71 -20.32
C TRP A 567 11.43 0.51 -20.73
N GLY A 568 10.13 0.33 -21.02
CA GLY A 568 9.22 1.39 -21.48
C GLY A 568 9.21 1.59 -23.00
N ILE A 569 10.31 1.25 -23.68
CA ILE A 569 10.45 1.19 -25.15
C ILE A 569 10.90 -0.20 -25.63
N ALA A 570 10.63 -0.52 -26.90
CA ALA A 570 11.03 -1.77 -27.56
C ALA A 570 11.31 -1.57 -29.06
N TRP A 571 11.95 -2.55 -29.69
CA TRP A 571 12.17 -2.59 -31.14
C TRP A 571 10.88 -2.89 -31.91
N TYR A 572 10.59 -2.01 -32.87
CA TYR A 572 9.60 -2.21 -33.92
C TYR A 572 10.32 -2.62 -35.20
N VAL A 573 10.02 -3.80 -35.74
CA VAL A 573 10.60 -4.30 -36.99
C VAL A 573 9.54 -4.40 -38.06
N ASN A 574 9.75 -3.71 -39.19
CA ASN A 574 8.75 -3.49 -40.24
C ASN A 574 7.40 -3.01 -39.66
N ASP A 575 7.49 -2.04 -38.75
CA ASP A 575 6.36 -1.40 -38.04
C ASP A 575 5.54 -2.34 -37.13
N LEU A 576 6.06 -3.54 -36.84
CA LEU A 576 5.47 -4.50 -35.90
C LEU A 576 6.24 -4.49 -34.57
N LEU A 577 5.53 -4.48 -33.44
CA LEU A 577 6.11 -4.63 -32.10
C LEU A 577 6.71 -6.03 -31.93
N ILE A 578 8.02 -6.10 -31.70
CA ILE A 578 8.82 -7.31 -31.42
C ILE A 578 8.40 -8.61 -32.16
N PRO A 579 8.34 -8.64 -33.50
CA PRO A 579 8.02 -9.84 -34.25
C PRO A 579 9.10 -10.92 -34.13
N GLU A 580 8.71 -12.18 -34.23
CA GLU A 580 9.63 -13.29 -34.51
C GLU A 580 10.05 -13.22 -36.00
N ILE A 581 11.34 -13.18 -36.27
CA ILE A 581 11.87 -13.09 -37.63
C ILE A 581 12.42 -14.45 -38.04
N THR A 582 12.02 -14.98 -39.20
CA THR A 582 12.57 -16.24 -39.72
C THR A 582 13.63 -15.94 -40.79
N VAL A 583 14.86 -16.45 -40.60
CA VAL A 583 16.00 -16.30 -41.52
C VAL A 583 16.58 -17.66 -41.90
N GLU A 584 17.16 -17.79 -43.09
CA GLU A 584 17.78 -19.04 -43.54
C GLU A 584 19.31 -18.99 -43.52
N ARG A 585 19.94 -20.10 -43.13
CA ARG A 585 21.40 -20.27 -43.11
C ARG A 585 22.02 -20.04 -44.49
N GLY A 586 23.14 -19.33 -44.53
CA GLY A 586 23.87 -19.00 -45.75
C GLY A 586 23.28 -17.86 -46.59
N LEU A 587 22.14 -17.29 -46.21
CA LEU A 587 21.57 -16.12 -46.89
C LEU A 587 22.04 -14.80 -46.26
N ASN A 588 22.09 -13.75 -47.07
CA ASN A 588 22.38 -12.38 -46.63
C ASN A 588 21.08 -11.58 -46.46
N TYR A 589 21.02 -10.82 -45.37
CA TYR A 589 19.91 -9.97 -44.95
C TYR A 589 20.40 -8.55 -44.70
N GLU A 590 19.57 -7.57 -45.05
CA GLU A 590 19.82 -6.14 -44.83
C GLU A 590 18.89 -5.63 -43.73
N PHE A 591 19.44 -5.00 -42.69
CA PHE A 591 18.68 -4.27 -41.68
C PHE A 591 18.98 -2.78 -41.82
N VAL A 592 17.93 -1.96 -41.81
CA VAL A 592 17.97 -0.50 -41.75
C VAL A 592 17.63 -0.09 -40.32
N ILE A 593 18.55 0.56 -39.60
CA ILE A 593 18.49 0.82 -38.16
C ILE A 593 18.24 2.30 -37.91
N GLU A 594 17.20 2.59 -37.13
CA GLU A 594 16.79 3.95 -36.76
C GLU A 594 16.62 4.07 -35.23
N GLY A 595 17.58 3.55 -34.47
CA GLY A 595 17.62 3.55 -33.00
C GLY A 595 18.37 4.71 -32.35
N GLY A 596 18.84 5.68 -33.13
CA GLY A 596 19.67 6.80 -32.65
C GLY A 596 21.17 6.49 -32.60
N SER A 597 21.98 7.53 -32.84
CA SER A 597 23.43 7.41 -33.13
C SER A 597 24.34 8.25 -32.24
N ASP A 598 23.81 8.95 -31.23
CA ASP A 598 24.57 9.81 -30.32
C ASP A 598 24.77 9.16 -28.94
N PRO A 599 25.97 8.62 -28.63
CA PRO A 599 26.25 8.01 -27.33
C PRO A 599 26.14 8.97 -26.13
N ALA A 600 26.18 10.29 -26.36
CA ALA A 600 26.00 11.28 -25.30
C ALA A 600 24.55 11.39 -24.82
N GLN A 601 23.59 10.78 -25.52
CA GLN A 601 22.17 10.74 -25.17
C GLN A 601 21.69 9.28 -24.96
N PRO A 602 22.06 8.60 -23.85
CA PRO A 602 21.70 7.19 -23.62
C PRO A 602 20.22 6.87 -23.82
N ALA A 603 19.31 7.74 -23.38
CA ALA A 603 17.86 7.55 -23.55
C ALA A 603 17.41 7.44 -25.03
N ARG A 604 18.19 7.97 -25.98
CA ARG A 604 17.96 7.94 -27.43
C ARG A 604 19.07 7.23 -28.20
N TYR A 605 19.88 6.40 -27.54
CA TYR A 605 21.00 5.69 -28.17
C TYR A 605 20.83 4.18 -28.03
N HIS A 606 20.26 3.58 -29.06
CA HIS A 606 19.90 2.16 -29.11
C HIS A 606 20.51 1.47 -30.34
N PRO A 607 21.82 1.17 -30.35
CA PRO A 607 22.41 0.41 -31.43
C PRO A 607 21.86 -1.01 -31.51
N PHE A 608 21.61 -1.49 -32.72
CA PHE A 608 21.03 -2.81 -32.98
C PHE A 608 22.13 -3.85 -33.19
N TYR A 609 21.94 -5.07 -32.68
CA TYR A 609 22.86 -6.17 -32.95
C TYR A 609 22.17 -7.53 -32.82
N ILE A 610 22.83 -8.58 -33.33
CA ILE A 610 22.30 -9.95 -33.31
C ILE A 610 23.17 -10.80 -32.40
N THR A 611 22.54 -11.60 -31.53
CA THR A 611 23.20 -12.32 -30.44
C THR A 611 22.49 -13.64 -30.09
N ASP A 612 23.15 -14.52 -29.36
CA ASP A 612 22.54 -15.72 -28.74
C ASP A 612 21.86 -15.45 -27.39
N SER A 613 22.05 -14.25 -26.82
CA SER A 613 21.48 -13.86 -25.53
C SER A 613 20.04 -13.31 -25.65
N PRO A 614 19.07 -13.82 -24.86
CA PRO A 614 17.69 -13.32 -24.86
C PRO A 614 17.56 -11.92 -24.25
N GLU A 615 18.47 -11.53 -23.36
CA GLU A 615 18.43 -10.28 -22.57
C GLU A 615 19.11 -9.11 -23.28
N GLY A 616 20.15 -9.34 -24.10
CA GLY A 616 20.83 -8.26 -24.83
C GLY A 616 21.85 -7.48 -23.98
N GLY A 617 21.97 -6.16 -24.24
CA GLY A 617 22.77 -5.22 -23.44
C GLY A 617 24.27 -5.52 -23.30
N LEU A 618 24.94 -6.01 -24.35
CA LEU A 618 26.36 -6.38 -24.32
C LEU A 618 27.27 -5.22 -23.85
N GLY A 619 26.93 -3.96 -24.18
CA GLY A 619 27.67 -2.77 -23.76
C GLY A 619 27.63 -2.46 -22.25
N GLN A 620 26.75 -3.12 -21.49
CA GLN A 620 26.72 -3.02 -20.02
C GLN A 620 27.60 -4.07 -19.33
N LYS A 621 28.11 -5.07 -20.06
CA LYS A 621 28.77 -6.26 -19.51
C LYS A 621 30.29 -6.11 -19.62
N MET A 622 31.02 -6.53 -18.59
CA MET A 622 32.48 -6.48 -18.57
C MET A 622 33.12 -7.85 -18.34
N GLY A 623 34.36 -8.01 -18.82
CA GLY A 623 35.22 -9.17 -18.54
C GLY A 623 34.60 -10.51 -18.95
N LEU A 624 34.48 -11.43 -17.99
CA LEU A 624 34.00 -12.79 -18.24
C LEU A 624 32.54 -12.83 -18.69
N GLU A 625 31.71 -11.85 -18.31
CA GLU A 625 30.28 -11.85 -18.61
C GLU A 625 29.99 -11.44 -20.05
N ALA A 626 30.71 -10.43 -20.56
CA ALA A 626 30.68 -10.08 -21.98
C ALA A 626 31.10 -11.28 -22.87
N ARG A 627 32.01 -12.13 -22.39
CA ARG A 627 32.49 -13.33 -23.11
C ARG A 627 31.54 -14.53 -23.06
N LYS A 628 30.53 -14.53 -22.17
CA LYS A 628 29.46 -15.56 -22.17
C LYS A 628 28.46 -15.36 -23.31
N GLN A 629 28.41 -14.15 -23.86
CA GLN A 629 27.47 -13.73 -24.89
C GLN A 629 28.20 -13.57 -26.22
N LYS A 630 27.65 -14.16 -27.30
CA LYS A 630 28.23 -14.04 -28.63
C LYS A 630 27.42 -13.07 -29.47
N ALA A 631 28.11 -12.11 -30.09
CA ALA A 631 27.56 -11.31 -31.17
C ALA A 631 27.75 -12.03 -32.51
N TYR A 632 26.72 -11.99 -33.36
CA TYR A 632 26.70 -12.56 -34.71
C TYR A 632 26.66 -11.49 -35.80
N ALA A 633 26.22 -10.28 -35.47
CA ALA A 633 26.18 -9.10 -36.34
C ALA A 633 26.04 -7.83 -35.50
N GLY A 634 26.44 -6.65 -36.01
CA GLY A 634 26.21 -5.34 -35.39
C GLY A 634 27.20 -4.93 -34.30
N VAL A 635 28.25 -5.72 -34.08
CA VAL A 635 29.32 -5.48 -33.10
C VAL A 635 30.67 -5.81 -33.73
N GLU A 636 31.63 -4.92 -33.55
CA GLU A 636 33.07 -5.16 -33.77
C GLU A 636 33.80 -5.17 -32.42
N TYR A 637 35.04 -5.66 -32.39
CA TYR A 637 35.87 -5.68 -31.19
C TYR A 637 37.16 -4.89 -31.44
N ASP A 638 37.55 -4.04 -30.50
CA ASP A 638 38.82 -3.30 -30.55
C ASP A 638 40.04 -4.18 -30.20
N GLU A 639 41.24 -3.60 -30.26
CA GLU A 639 42.50 -4.31 -29.96
C GLU A 639 42.58 -4.80 -28.49
N ASP A 640 41.85 -4.15 -27.57
CA ASP A 640 41.73 -4.53 -26.16
C ASP A 640 40.62 -5.59 -25.92
N GLY A 641 39.81 -5.89 -26.94
CA GLY A 641 38.72 -6.87 -26.91
C GLY A 641 37.40 -6.32 -26.35
N ASN A 642 37.22 -5.00 -26.27
CA ASN A 642 35.94 -4.38 -25.94
C ASN A 642 35.00 -4.41 -27.15
N ALA A 643 33.72 -4.63 -26.89
CA ALA A 643 32.69 -4.63 -27.93
C ALA A 643 32.30 -3.18 -28.30
N ILE A 644 32.27 -2.86 -29.59
CA ILE A 644 31.84 -1.58 -30.16
C ILE A 644 30.65 -1.82 -31.09
N PRO A 645 29.52 -1.11 -30.94
CA PRO A 645 28.37 -1.29 -31.82
C PRO A 645 28.60 -0.62 -33.17
N THR A 646 28.30 -1.34 -34.26
CA THR A 646 28.49 -0.83 -35.64
C THR A 646 27.19 -0.46 -36.35
N ALA A 647 26.04 -0.86 -35.82
CA ALA A 647 24.74 -0.58 -36.42
C ALA A 647 23.92 0.41 -35.56
N ALA A 648 24.20 1.70 -35.76
CA ALA A 648 23.46 2.84 -35.22
C ALA A 648 23.16 3.83 -36.35
N GLY A 649 22.11 4.64 -36.21
CA GLY A 649 21.62 5.57 -37.23
C GLY A 649 20.71 6.63 -36.63
N ARG A 650 20.07 7.48 -37.45
CA ARG A 650 19.11 8.50 -36.96
C ARG A 650 18.06 7.93 -36.00
N TYR A 651 17.53 8.74 -35.10
CA TYR A 651 16.50 8.30 -34.17
C TYR A 651 15.11 8.38 -34.82
N CYS A 652 14.37 7.27 -34.83
CA CYS A 652 12.94 7.26 -35.17
C CYS A 652 12.13 6.48 -34.13
N GLU A 653 11.00 7.05 -33.72
CA GLU A 653 10.16 6.53 -32.66
C GLU A 653 8.67 6.59 -33.04
N TRP A 654 7.94 5.52 -32.71
CA TRP A 654 6.48 5.55 -32.59
C TRP A 654 6.12 6.19 -31.24
N GLU A 655 5.38 7.30 -31.23
CA GLU A 655 4.94 7.98 -30.01
C GLU A 655 3.42 7.86 -29.83
N HIS A 656 2.92 7.91 -28.59
CA HIS A 656 1.48 7.96 -28.33
C HIS A 656 0.87 9.32 -28.70
N LEU A 657 -0.28 9.32 -29.39
CA LEU A 657 -1.06 10.55 -29.64
C LEU A 657 -1.79 11.07 -28.40
N THR A 658 -2.14 10.17 -27.46
CA THR A 658 -2.83 10.49 -26.20
C THR A 658 -2.26 9.61 -25.06
N VAL A 659 -3.08 9.06 -24.17
CA VAL A 659 -2.65 8.09 -23.15
C VAL A 659 -2.49 6.68 -23.75
N ASP A 660 -1.74 5.80 -23.11
CA ASP A 660 -1.69 4.39 -23.52
C ASP A 660 -3.04 3.70 -23.30
N ARG A 661 -3.57 3.10 -24.37
CA ARG A 661 -4.83 2.35 -24.39
C ARG A 661 -4.62 0.85 -24.68
N SER A 662 -3.39 0.36 -24.59
CA SER A 662 -3.02 -1.04 -24.84
C SER A 662 -3.88 -2.07 -24.12
N ALA A 663 -4.32 -1.78 -22.88
CA ALA A 663 -5.17 -2.69 -22.11
C ALA A 663 -6.59 -2.83 -22.71
N GLU A 664 -7.14 -1.74 -23.25
CA GLU A 664 -8.50 -1.65 -23.78
C GLU A 664 -8.62 -2.22 -25.19
N ILE A 665 -7.55 -2.19 -25.98
CA ILE A 665 -7.56 -2.52 -27.40
C ILE A 665 -7.21 -4.02 -27.61
N GLU A 666 -8.11 -4.76 -28.27
CA GLU A 666 -7.94 -6.20 -28.48
C GLU A 666 -6.93 -6.54 -29.59
N SER A 667 -6.83 -5.72 -30.64
CA SER A 667 -5.92 -5.94 -31.78
C SER A 667 -4.80 -4.90 -31.82
N PHE A 668 -3.56 -5.30 -32.12
CA PHE A 668 -2.46 -4.32 -32.19
C PHE A 668 -2.53 -3.47 -33.48
N GLU A 669 -3.24 -3.95 -34.50
CA GLU A 669 -3.55 -3.21 -35.73
C GLU A 669 -4.46 -1.99 -35.45
N GLU A 670 -5.24 -2.03 -34.37
CA GLU A 670 -5.96 -0.86 -33.83
C GLU A 670 -5.10 -0.04 -32.88
N TYR A 671 -4.22 -0.68 -32.10
CA TYR A 671 -3.28 0.01 -31.21
C TYR A 671 -2.32 0.93 -31.97
N VAL A 672 -1.73 0.48 -33.08
CA VAL A 672 -0.81 1.28 -33.90
C VAL A 672 -1.48 2.55 -34.44
N LYS A 673 -2.81 2.55 -34.66
CA LYS A 673 -3.57 3.75 -35.06
C LYS A 673 -3.66 4.82 -33.96
N THR A 674 -3.32 4.47 -32.71
CA THR A 674 -3.20 5.42 -31.59
C THR A 674 -1.80 6.03 -31.47
N LEU A 675 -0.87 5.58 -32.31
CA LEU A 675 0.52 6.03 -32.35
C LEU A 675 0.76 6.96 -33.55
N VAL A 676 1.77 7.81 -33.44
CA VAL A 676 2.31 8.65 -34.53
C VAL A 676 3.79 8.34 -34.70
N PHE A 677 4.21 8.10 -35.93
CA PHE A 677 5.61 7.84 -36.24
C PHE A 677 6.37 9.15 -36.49
N LYS A 678 7.51 9.33 -35.81
CA LYS A 678 8.39 10.50 -35.98
C LYS A 678 9.84 10.06 -36.18
N CYS A 679 10.58 10.85 -36.95
CA CYS A 679 12.03 10.69 -37.17
C CYS A 679 12.72 12.04 -36.96
N GLU A 680 13.94 11.99 -36.43
CA GLU A 680 14.88 13.11 -36.46
C GLU A 680 15.58 13.20 -37.83
N ASP A 681 16.10 14.38 -38.17
CA ASP A 681 16.88 14.59 -39.39
C ASP A 681 18.21 13.81 -39.33
N GLY A 682 18.50 13.06 -40.40
CA GLY A 682 19.74 12.30 -40.52
C GLY A 682 19.60 11.08 -41.45
N GLU A 683 20.68 10.30 -41.52
CA GLU A 683 20.75 9.05 -42.26
C GLU A 683 20.50 7.84 -41.35
N PRO A 684 19.80 6.79 -41.84
CA PRO A 684 19.67 5.54 -41.10
C PRO A 684 20.98 4.74 -41.10
N GLY A 685 21.13 3.86 -40.12
CA GLY A 685 22.23 2.90 -40.05
C GLY A 685 21.93 1.68 -40.91
N TYR A 686 22.97 0.97 -41.36
CA TYR A 686 22.81 -0.22 -42.19
C TYR A 686 23.63 -1.38 -41.61
N LEU A 687 22.98 -2.54 -41.47
CA LEU A 687 23.63 -3.79 -41.07
C LEU A 687 23.35 -4.88 -42.10
N ASN A 688 24.40 -5.30 -42.81
CA ASN A 688 24.35 -6.48 -43.67
C ASN A 688 24.82 -7.70 -42.88
N TRP A 689 23.97 -8.72 -42.79
CA TRP A 689 24.27 -9.95 -42.06
C TRP A 689 24.05 -11.17 -42.94
N THR A 690 25.12 -11.93 -43.17
CA THR A 690 25.05 -13.28 -43.73
C THR A 690 24.94 -14.30 -42.60
N VAL A 691 23.84 -15.05 -42.57
CA VAL A 691 23.56 -16.03 -41.51
C VAL A 691 24.59 -17.17 -41.57
N PRO A 692 25.39 -17.41 -40.51
CA PRO A 692 26.39 -18.48 -40.53
C PRO A 692 25.75 -19.87 -40.68
N MET A 693 26.40 -20.76 -41.45
CA MET A 693 25.94 -22.16 -41.60
C MET A 693 25.93 -22.95 -40.28
N ASN A 694 26.68 -22.49 -39.27
CA ASN A 694 26.71 -23.06 -37.91
C ASN A 694 25.95 -22.20 -36.88
N ALA A 695 25.08 -21.29 -37.32
CA ALA A 695 24.22 -20.55 -36.41
C ALA A 695 23.22 -21.49 -35.70
N PRO A 696 22.96 -21.31 -34.39
CA PRO A 696 21.94 -22.07 -33.68
C PRO A 696 20.54 -21.79 -34.25
N ASP A 697 19.59 -22.70 -34.04
CA ASP A 697 18.20 -22.58 -34.55
C ASP A 697 17.44 -21.37 -33.98
N GLN A 698 17.93 -20.78 -32.90
CA GLN A 698 17.36 -19.59 -32.27
C GLN A 698 18.47 -18.59 -31.93
N LEU A 699 18.30 -17.37 -32.43
CA LEU A 699 19.08 -16.18 -32.10
C LEU A 699 18.12 -15.07 -31.63
N TYR A 700 18.66 -13.91 -31.29
CA TYR A 700 17.90 -12.72 -30.90
C TYR A 700 18.46 -11.48 -31.59
N TYR A 701 17.59 -10.55 -31.97
CA TYR A 701 17.99 -9.17 -32.19
C TYR A 701 17.79 -8.40 -30.89
N GLN A 702 18.75 -7.57 -30.50
CA GLN A 702 18.71 -6.84 -29.25
C GLN A 702 19.31 -5.43 -29.37
N CYS A 703 19.11 -4.62 -28.34
CA CYS A 703 19.81 -3.35 -28.16
C CYS A 703 21.18 -3.57 -27.48
N PHE A 704 22.24 -2.97 -28.03
CA PHE A 704 23.59 -3.09 -27.51
C PHE A 704 23.74 -2.45 -26.12
N THR A 705 23.07 -1.32 -25.89
CA THR A 705 23.21 -0.48 -24.70
C THR A 705 22.20 -0.81 -23.60
N HIS A 706 21.04 -1.38 -23.93
CA HIS A 706 19.96 -1.67 -22.97
C HIS A 706 19.48 -3.12 -23.08
N ASN A 707 19.19 -3.74 -21.94
CA ASN A 707 18.60 -5.08 -21.88
C ASN A 707 17.10 -5.04 -22.23
N ASN A 708 16.58 -6.14 -22.78
CA ASN A 708 15.16 -6.42 -22.96
C ASN A 708 14.41 -5.43 -23.89
N LEU A 709 14.99 -5.13 -25.06
CA LEU A 709 14.36 -4.27 -26.09
C LEU A 709 13.90 -5.05 -27.34
N GLY A 710 14.51 -6.19 -27.65
CA GLY A 710 14.25 -6.97 -28.87
C GLY A 710 13.80 -8.41 -28.59
N TRP A 711 13.77 -9.24 -29.63
CA TRP A 711 13.15 -10.56 -29.57
C TRP A 711 13.79 -11.58 -30.53
N LYS A 712 13.10 -12.69 -30.78
CA LYS A 712 13.65 -13.90 -31.40
C LYS A 712 13.86 -13.79 -32.90
N ILE A 713 14.93 -14.43 -33.35
CA ILE A 713 15.19 -14.81 -34.73
C ILE A 713 15.17 -16.34 -34.78
N ASN A 714 14.26 -16.90 -35.56
CA ASN A 714 14.22 -18.33 -35.88
C ASN A 714 15.16 -18.57 -37.07
N VAL A 715 16.14 -19.46 -36.92
CA VAL A 715 17.12 -19.77 -37.97
C VAL A 715 16.80 -21.14 -38.55
N VAL A 716 16.48 -21.19 -39.85
CA VAL A 716 16.12 -22.42 -40.57
C VAL A 716 17.15 -22.75 -41.65
N ASP A 717 17.10 -23.98 -42.16
CA ASP A 717 17.93 -24.39 -43.30
C ASP A 717 17.41 -23.81 -44.63
N MET A 718 18.32 -23.62 -45.57
CA MET A 718 18.07 -22.98 -46.86
C MET A 718 16.96 -23.68 -47.65
N GLY A 719 15.92 -22.95 -48.04
CA GLY A 719 14.76 -23.45 -48.78
C GLY A 719 13.63 -24.03 -47.93
N ALA A 720 13.73 -24.03 -46.59
CA ALA A 720 12.67 -24.52 -45.73
C ALA A 720 11.40 -23.64 -45.79
N SER A 721 11.53 -22.33 -46.06
CA SER A 721 10.37 -21.41 -46.09
C SER A 721 9.48 -21.54 -47.33
N GLY A 722 9.88 -22.33 -48.33
CA GLY A 722 9.13 -22.50 -49.59
C GLY A 722 8.03 -23.57 -49.58
N GLY A 723 7.86 -24.29 -48.46
CA GLY A 723 7.07 -25.52 -48.40
C GLY A 723 5.68 -25.37 -47.78
N SER A 724 4.69 -24.82 -48.49
CA SER A 724 3.28 -24.98 -48.08
C SER A 724 2.28 -25.15 -49.23
N VAL A 725 1.26 -25.97 -48.94
CA VAL A 725 0.12 -26.42 -49.76
C VAL A 725 0.33 -27.69 -50.61
N VAL A 726 0.37 -28.84 -49.91
CA VAL A 726 -0.25 -30.08 -50.43
C VAL A 726 -1.32 -30.52 -49.44
N SER A 727 -2.54 -30.67 -49.94
CA SER A 727 -3.74 -31.01 -49.17
C SER A 727 -3.58 -32.29 -48.34
N ARG A 728 -3.64 -32.18 -47.01
CA ARG A 728 -3.96 -33.30 -46.09
C ARG A 728 -5.48 -33.48 -45.92
N GLY A 729 -6.25 -33.20 -46.96
CA GLY A 729 -7.71 -33.36 -47.02
C GLY A 729 -8.16 -34.62 -47.78
N LEU A 730 -7.43 -35.74 -47.69
CA LEU A 730 -7.76 -36.94 -48.48
C LEU A 730 -7.28 -38.27 -47.85
N LEU A 731 -7.65 -38.53 -46.59
CA LEU A 731 -7.44 -39.86 -45.97
C LEU A 731 -8.43 -40.28 -44.86
N VAL A 732 -9.48 -39.48 -44.57
CA VAL A 732 -10.46 -39.80 -43.49
C VAL A 732 -11.86 -40.16 -44.04
N TYR A 733 -12.15 -39.91 -45.33
CA TYR A 733 -13.48 -40.11 -45.92
C TYR A 733 -13.80 -41.52 -46.46
N ILE A 734 -12.93 -42.52 -46.24
CA ILE A 734 -13.13 -43.90 -46.75
C ILE A 734 -13.58 -44.89 -45.66
N ILE A 735 -13.54 -44.53 -44.37
CA ILE A 735 -13.88 -45.44 -43.26
C ILE A 735 -15.30 -45.17 -42.68
N SER A 736 -15.95 -44.05 -43.02
CA SER A 736 -17.27 -43.67 -42.47
C SER A 736 -18.49 -44.25 -43.23
N THR A 737 -18.32 -44.84 -44.40
CA THR A 737 -19.43 -45.25 -45.29
C THR A 737 -19.78 -46.75 -45.28
N VAL A 738 -19.11 -47.56 -44.45
CA VAL A 738 -19.35 -49.04 -44.37
C VAL A 738 -20.17 -49.45 -43.13
N LEU A 739 -20.42 -48.55 -42.18
CA LEU A 739 -21.06 -48.86 -40.89
C LEU A 739 -22.47 -48.27 -40.67
N SER A 740 -23.13 -47.77 -41.74
CA SER A 740 -24.52 -47.27 -41.69
C SER A 740 -25.50 -48.00 -42.64
N LEU A 741 -25.17 -49.23 -43.05
CA LEU A 741 -25.98 -50.04 -43.97
C LEU A 741 -26.50 -51.37 -43.40
N VAL A 742 -26.40 -51.56 -42.08
CA VAL A 742 -26.83 -52.80 -41.37
C VAL A 742 -27.92 -52.55 -40.31
N ALA A 743 -28.32 -51.29 -40.05
CA ALA A 743 -29.24 -50.93 -38.96
C ALA A 743 -30.62 -50.39 -39.41
N THR A 744 -31.04 -50.63 -40.66
CA THR A 744 -32.38 -50.24 -41.17
C THR A 744 -33.08 -51.35 -41.98
N ARG A 745 -33.00 -52.60 -41.49
CA ARG A 745 -33.95 -53.67 -41.83
C ARG A 745 -34.24 -54.56 -40.63
N LEU A 746 -35.27 -54.19 -39.86
CA LEU A 746 -36.20 -55.06 -39.11
C LEU A 746 -36.88 -54.25 -38.00
N LEU A 747 -38.04 -53.65 -38.31
CA LEU A 747 -39.14 -53.35 -37.39
C LEU A 747 -40.25 -52.65 -38.21
N GLY A 748 -41.30 -53.40 -38.58
CA GLY A 748 -42.45 -52.80 -39.27
C GLY A 748 -43.07 -53.61 -40.41
N THR A 749 -43.58 -54.82 -40.12
CA THR A 749 -44.81 -55.38 -40.72
C THR A 749 -45.17 -56.64 -39.93
N GLY A 750 -46.34 -56.65 -39.28
CA GLY A 750 -46.86 -57.85 -38.61
C GLY A 750 -48.02 -58.44 -39.39
N HIS A 751 -48.08 -59.78 -39.46
CA HIS A 751 -49.21 -60.67 -39.79
C HIS A 751 -48.61 -62.09 -40.03
N VAL A 752 -49.27 -63.22 -39.83
CA VAL A 752 -50.47 -63.62 -39.06
C VAL A 752 -50.41 -65.17 -38.97
N LEU A 753 -50.95 -65.76 -37.89
CA LEU A 753 -51.39 -67.17 -37.70
C LEU A 753 -50.87 -68.29 -38.65
N ALA A 754 -50.16 -69.26 -38.07
CA ALA A 754 -50.46 -70.70 -38.17
C ALA A 754 -49.74 -71.46 -37.03
#